data_AF-A0A6P9BST3-F1
#
_entry.id   AF-A0A6P9BST3-F1
#
_cell.length_a   1.000
_cell.length_b   1.000
_cell.length_c   1.000
_cell.angle_alpha   90.00
_cell.angle_beta   90.00
_cell.angle_gamma   90.00
#
_symmetry.space_group_name_H-M   'P 1'
#
loop_
_entity.id
_entity.type
_entity.pdbx_description
1 polymer ?
#
loop_
_entity_poly.entity_id
_entity_poly.type
_entity_poly.pdbx_seq_one_letter_code
_entity_poly.pdbx_strand_id
1 'polypeptide(L)'
;MNPSVFICQDFQIKINQYENEEMKRNSHGTEIPYRTECQVETPSDKENTRRDECNRTESHFCDEASLWAETQSDKENIGNVEHDRRESHPFDQASLQAETPSDKENAGNVERNRRESHSSDQVSLQGPVALFSLLSVRIIRMTNLRETDLLSQSDCYVSLRLPSSSFVTARTKTISNCRNPVWNETFFFRIQNMAKNILEITVYDEDSPFSDEELCSITFDTANLQFEERVCKHFELNKEKNELLEVEFYLEHISDMPENLISNGVLLSRELCCLKVEVNHRERKKKRKKQTFACTLRGSYEDAQNILMDSSSRNAPPNHATFHYAKYCNPKLEVQLLKKRSICCPSNSGKTLSFTLPLCQVPLGERIEVANDKAYEVFVTTENCQKSPDMRLGFDLCPEEKDFICKRKKYVAAALKNVLRLEGELQDNEVPVVALMTTAGGVRSMTAMYGSLLGLQKLNLLNCISYITGLSGTTWTMINLFRDPYWSHKNLEGMIMDVRKQVMKNKLCCFSVDNLKYYEKEIWNRHDEGHKLTFADLWGLILESMFHDKPDPHKLSDQRQAINLGQNPLPIYLALNVKKRYSTLDFKEWVEFTPYEVGFLKYGAFINAEDFGSEFYMGHMMKKIPESRLCFMQGMWSNIYSQNLLDALYLAEHSEDFWHRWTRPRMYEIEEDIPPWLPKRPYVQPTRLFIPNGSVSDVIRDVITMRPVVASYSNFIKGLQFNDKYLENNNFSMWKDTVLDCNPNHLTESEEYLELVDTAFFINTSCPPLLRPERQVDIIIHLNYSGGAQELPLDLSTRYYHHQGIPFPKTVLTEEDRKHLKECYLFDDAESPKAPILLYFPLVCDSFQKYKAPGVERSPNEMDDGYADVTSTIFSPYATGILQYSEEDFNKLINLTSYNILNNEHMILQALRTAVERKKQQNFHSSF
;
A
#
# COMPACT_ATOMS: atom_id res chain seq x y z
N MET A 1 -21.22 -9.39 -24.31
CA MET A 1 -21.17 -10.71 -23.65
C MET A 1 -21.01 -10.49 -22.15
N ASN A 2 -21.73 -11.25 -21.31
CA ASN A 2 -21.94 -10.93 -19.89
C ASN A 2 -20.70 -11.33 -19.04
N PRO A 3 -20.03 -10.42 -18.31
CA PRO A 3 -18.80 -10.70 -17.54
C PRO A 3 -18.98 -11.71 -16.39
N SER A 4 -20.21 -11.89 -15.90
CA SER A 4 -20.56 -12.89 -14.89
C SER A 4 -20.37 -14.33 -15.36
N VAL A 5 -20.35 -14.57 -16.68
CA VAL A 5 -20.13 -15.91 -17.26
C VAL A 5 -18.65 -16.29 -17.24
N PHE A 6 -17.73 -15.32 -17.35
CA PHE A 6 -16.28 -15.60 -17.30
C PHE A 6 -15.81 -16.01 -15.90
N ILE A 7 -16.36 -15.39 -14.85
CA ILE A 7 -15.98 -15.67 -13.46
C ILE A 7 -16.47 -17.06 -13.02
N CYS A 8 -17.71 -17.46 -13.39
CA CYS A 8 -18.19 -18.81 -13.14
C CYS A 8 -17.50 -19.87 -14.03
N GLN A 9 -17.10 -19.52 -15.26
CA GLN A 9 -16.37 -20.44 -16.13
C GLN A 9 -14.93 -20.69 -15.66
N ASP A 10 -14.20 -19.68 -15.22
CA ASP A 10 -12.86 -19.87 -14.62
C ASP A 10 -12.93 -20.66 -13.30
N PHE A 11 -14.00 -20.46 -12.51
CA PHE A 11 -14.26 -21.21 -11.29
C PHE A 11 -14.53 -22.70 -11.57
N GLN A 12 -15.38 -23.00 -12.54
CA GLN A 12 -15.68 -24.38 -12.95
C GLN A 12 -14.47 -25.04 -13.64
N ILE A 13 -13.69 -24.30 -14.42
CA ILE A 13 -12.50 -24.81 -15.11
C ILE A 13 -11.41 -25.20 -14.12
N LYS A 14 -11.17 -24.40 -13.07
CA LYS A 14 -10.16 -24.72 -12.04
C LYS A 14 -10.56 -25.88 -11.12
N ILE A 15 -11.83 -25.97 -10.73
CA ILE A 15 -12.35 -27.12 -9.98
C ILE A 15 -12.27 -28.40 -10.83
N ASN A 16 -12.70 -28.34 -12.10
CA ASN A 16 -12.63 -29.48 -13.01
C ASN A 16 -11.18 -29.87 -13.35
N GLN A 17 -10.22 -28.93 -13.34
CA GLN A 17 -8.80 -29.24 -13.53
C GLN A 17 -8.22 -29.99 -12.32
N TYR A 18 -8.61 -29.59 -11.11
CA TYR A 18 -8.19 -30.25 -9.87
C TYR A 18 -8.81 -31.65 -9.73
N GLU A 19 -10.12 -31.80 -9.96
CA GLU A 19 -10.79 -33.11 -9.95
C GLU A 19 -10.20 -34.08 -10.98
N ASN A 20 -9.76 -33.57 -12.14
CA ASN A 20 -9.09 -34.37 -13.17
C ASN A 20 -7.64 -34.75 -12.82
N GLU A 21 -6.94 -33.95 -12.00
CA GLU A 21 -5.60 -34.29 -11.49
C GLU A 21 -5.67 -35.25 -10.31
N GLU A 22 -6.68 -35.13 -9.45
CA GLU A 22 -6.94 -36.02 -8.32
C GLU A 22 -7.45 -37.40 -8.77
N MET A 23 -8.32 -37.46 -9.80
CA MET A 23 -8.71 -38.73 -10.43
C MET A 23 -7.54 -39.44 -11.11
N LYS A 24 -6.55 -38.70 -11.64
CA LYS A 24 -5.32 -39.28 -12.22
C LYS A 24 -4.34 -39.79 -11.17
N ARG A 25 -4.31 -39.19 -9.97
CA ARG A 25 -3.52 -39.70 -8.83
C ARG A 25 -4.08 -41.02 -8.28
N ASN A 26 -5.39 -41.22 -8.36
CA ASN A 26 -6.06 -42.41 -7.81
C ASN A 26 -6.27 -43.57 -8.81
N SER A 27 -5.86 -43.44 -10.08
CA SER A 27 -6.19 -44.42 -11.13
C SER A 27 -5.08 -45.43 -11.46
N HIS A 28 -4.31 -45.90 -10.48
CA HIS A 28 -3.44 -47.08 -10.64
C HIS A 28 -3.81 -48.14 -9.58
N GLY A 29 -4.90 -48.88 -9.85
CA GLY A 29 -5.32 -49.98 -8.99
C GLY A 29 -6.55 -50.73 -9.49
N THR A 30 -6.30 -51.83 -10.22
CA THR A 30 -7.16 -53.02 -10.41
C THR A 30 -8.47 -52.91 -11.22
N GLU A 31 -8.46 -53.65 -12.34
CA GLU A 31 -9.60 -54.06 -13.17
C GLU A 31 -10.64 -54.90 -12.39
N ILE A 32 -11.93 -54.77 -12.75
CA ILE A 32 -12.93 -55.86 -12.92
C ILE A 32 -14.09 -55.30 -13.80
N PRO A 33 -14.65 -56.06 -14.77
CA PRO A 33 -15.48 -55.53 -15.85
C PRO A 33 -16.99 -55.71 -15.61
N TYR A 34 -17.82 -55.04 -16.42
CA TYR A 34 -19.17 -55.39 -16.95
C TYR A 34 -19.91 -54.06 -17.27
N ARG A 35 -20.79 -53.85 -18.25
CA ARG A 35 -21.06 -54.35 -19.62
C ARG A 35 -22.25 -53.47 -20.10
N THR A 36 -22.23 -53.10 -21.38
CA THR A 36 -23.39 -52.78 -22.26
C THR A 36 -24.25 -51.52 -22.06
N GLU A 37 -24.19 -50.66 -23.10
CA GLU A 37 -25.31 -50.11 -23.92
C GLU A 37 -26.42 -49.30 -23.24
N CYS A 38 -26.60 -48.03 -23.64
CA CYS A 38 -27.51 -47.67 -24.74
C CYS A 38 -27.55 -46.16 -25.03
N GLN A 39 -28.07 -45.85 -26.21
CA GLN A 39 -27.99 -44.60 -26.94
C GLN A 39 -28.93 -43.48 -26.46
N VAL A 40 -28.51 -42.29 -26.86
CA VAL A 40 -29.19 -41.00 -26.99
C VAL A 40 -30.62 -41.10 -27.53
N GLU A 41 -31.55 -40.31 -26.97
CA GLU A 41 -32.58 -39.57 -27.73
C GLU A 41 -33.26 -38.48 -26.85
N THR A 42 -33.23 -37.23 -27.34
CA THR A 42 -34.06 -36.06 -26.95
C THR A 42 -35.44 -36.14 -27.62
N PRO A 43 -36.58 -35.53 -27.17
CA PRO A 43 -36.74 -34.05 -27.15
C PRO A 43 -37.87 -33.37 -26.28
N SER A 44 -37.79 -32.03 -26.20
CA SER A 44 -38.84 -30.97 -26.19
C SER A 44 -40.00 -30.88 -25.15
N ASP A 45 -40.11 -29.68 -24.57
CA ASP A 45 -41.28 -28.83 -24.22
C ASP A 45 -42.56 -29.41 -23.58
N LYS A 46 -42.89 -28.96 -22.35
CA LYS A 46 -44.13 -28.21 -21.99
C LYS A 46 -44.28 -27.89 -20.50
N GLU A 47 -45.07 -26.84 -20.25
CA GLU A 47 -45.39 -26.15 -19.01
C GLU A 47 -46.07 -26.97 -17.88
N ASN A 48 -45.88 -26.43 -16.67
CA ASN A 48 -46.87 -26.17 -15.61
C ASN A 48 -46.95 -27.06 -14.35
N THR A 49 -47.01 -26.33 -13.23
CA THR A 49 -47.64 -26.61 -11.91
C THR A 49 -46.96 -27.46 -10.83
N ARG A 50 -46.61 -26.72 -9.75
CA ARG A 50 -46.89 -26.92 -8.30
C ARG A 50 -46.23 -28.07 -7.52
N ARG A 51 -45.46 -27.61 -6.52
CA ARG A 51 -45.42 -27.96 -5.08
C ARG A 51 -44.99 -29.38 -4.65
N ASP A 52 -44.05 -29.31 -3.69
CA ASP A 52 -43.78 -30.22 -2.59
C ASP A 52 -43.18 -31.60 -2.93
N GLU A 53 -41.86 -31.69 -2.78
CA GLU A 53 -41.13 -32.74 -2.02
C GLU A 53 -39.65 -32.76 -2.44
N CYS A 54 -38.76 -32.24 -1.60
CA CYS A 54 -37.38 -32.74 -1.55
C CYS A 54 -36.79 -32.47 -0.17
N ASN A 55 -36.95 -33.46 0.71
CA ASN A 55 -36.22 -33.61 1.95
C ASN A 55 -35.28 -34.80 1.76
N ARG A 56 -34.05 -34.67 2.24
CA ARG A 56 -32.93 -35.64 2.26
C ARG A 56 -32.00 -35.57 1.06
N THR A 57 -30.90 -34.84 1.22
CA THR A 57 -29.52 -35.39 1.21
C THR A 57 -28.50 -34.26 1.43
N GLU A 58 -28.42 -33.73 2.65
CA GLU A 58 -27.26 -32.96 3.13
C GLU A 58 -27.06 -33.27 4.62
N SER A 59 -26.33 -34.34 4.92
CA SER A 59 -25.84 -34.64 6.26
C SER A 59 -24.62 -35.54 6.16
N HIS A 60 -23.48 -34.98 5.74
CA HIS A 60 -22.16 -35.57 5.92
C HIS A 60 -21.09 -34.48 5.77
N PHE A 61 -21.12 -33.42 6.58
CA PHE A 61 -19.98 -32.49 6.73
C PHE A 61 -19.99 -31.75 8.09
N CYS A 62 -20.61 -32.33 9.13
CA CYS A 62 -20.72 -31.68 10.46
C CYS A 62 -20.29 -32.56 11.65
N ASP A 63 -19.65 -33.72 11.46
CA ASP A 63 -19.40 -34.66 12.56
C ASP A 63 -17.95 -34.72 13.08
N GLU A 64 -17.02 -33.86 12.64
CA GLU A 64 -15.66 -33.81 13.23
C GLU A 64 -15.37 -32.56 14.09
N ALA A 65 -16.31 -31.61 14.20
CA ALA A 65 -16.17 -30.43 15.06
C ALA A 65 -16.73 -30.63 16.48
N SER A 66 -17.37 -31.77 16.78
CA SER A 66 -18.11 -31.99 18.03
C SER A 66 -17.38 -32.87 19.05
N LEU A 67 -16.11 -33.24 18.84
CA LEU A 67 -15.39 -34.19 19.70
C LEU A 67 -14.27 -33.58 20.57
N TRP A 68 -14.17 -32.25 20.66
CA TRP A 68 -13.18 -31.55 21.53
C TRP A 68 -13.82 -30.62 22.57
N ALA A 69 -15.15 -30.59 22.68
CA ALA A 69 -15.89 -29.77 23.64
C ALA A 69 -16.38 -30.52 24.90
N GLU A 70 -16.10 -31.82 25.03
CA GLU A 70 -16.41 -32.62 26.23
C GLU A 70 -15.13 -33.22 26.82
N THR A 71 -14.34 -32.41 27.51
CA THR A 71 -13.43 -32.85 28.59
C THR A 71 -12.83 -31.62 29.28
N GLN A 72 -13.66 -30.84 29.98
CA GLN A 72 -13.22 -30.03 31.12
C GLN A 72 -14.41 -29.50 31.92
N SER A 73 -15.11 -30.41 32.60
CA SER A 73 -15.81 -30.08 33.83
C SER A 73 -15.52 -31.20 34.81
N ASP A 74 -14.53 -30.99 35.68
CA ASP A 74 -14.44 -31.56 37.02
C ASP A 74 -13.09 -31.19 37.64
N LYS A 75 -13.09 -30.12 38.44
CA LYS A 75 -12.50 -30.06 39.79
C LYS A 75 -12.51 -28.62 40.31
N GLU A 76 -13.48 -28.36 41.18
CA GLU A 76 -13.39 -27.31 42.19
C GLU A 76 -12.40 -27.69 43.31
N ASN A 77 -11.88 -26.63 43.95
CA ASN A 77 -11.42 -26.48 45.33
C ASN A 77 -9.94 -26.72 45.71
N ILE A 78 -9.35 -25.60 46.19
CA ILE A 78 -8.49 -25.34 47.37
C ILE A 78 -7.34 -24.40 46.93
N GLY A 79 -7.03 -23.24 47.53
CA GLY A 79 -7.55 -22.50 48.68
C GLY A 79 -6.81 -21.14 48.78
N ASN A 80 -7.32 -20.28 49.65
CA ASN A 80 -6.79 -18.95 50.01
C ASN A 80 -5.31 -18.96 50.43
N VAL A 81 -4.52 -17.98 49.98
CA VAL A 81 -3.46 -17.33 50.78
C VAL A 81 -3.34 -15.85 50.38
N GLU A 82 -3.32 -14.99 51.40
CA GLU A 82 -3.15 -13.53 51.42
C GLU A 82 -1.74 -13.03 51.08
N HIS A 83 -1.62 -11.69 51.03
CA HIS A 83 -0.43 -10.83 51.10
C HIS A 83 0.37 -10.61 49.79
N ASP A 84 0.87 -9.43 49.45
CA ASP A 84 1.04 -8.19 50.21
C ASP A 84 1.14 -7.01 49.22
N ARG A 85 0.46 -5.90 49.53
CA ARG A 85 0.75 -4.58 48.96
C ARG A 85 1.98 -4.03 49.66
N ARG A 86 2.97 -3.50 48.92
CA ARG A 86 3.91 -2.52 49.49
C ARG A 86 4.15 -1.36 48.55
N GLU A 87 3.73 -0.21 49.06
CA GLU A 87 4.15 1.13 48.72
C GLU A 87 5.65 1.33 48.99
N SER A 88 6.32 2.19 48.22
CA SER A 88 7.36 3.08 48.75
C SER A 88 7.74 4.19 47.76
N HIS A 89 7.44 5.43 48.14
CA HIS A 89 8.14 6.68 47.78
C HIS A 89 8.87 7.17 49.08
N PRO A 90 9.63 8.29 49.11
CA PRO A 90 10.78 8.74 48.30
C PRO A 90 11.95 9.28 49.20
N PHE A 91 12.90 10.03 48.60
CA PHE A 91 13.98 10.89 49.17
C PHE A 91 15.36 10.25 49.44
N ASP A 92 16.43 10.78 48.80
CA ASP A 92 17.21 11.86 49.42
C ASP A 92 18.17 12.60 48.45
N GLN A 93 18.42 13.87 48.80
CA GLN A 93 19.18 14.91 48.12
C GLN A 93 20.70 14.83 48.32
N ALA A 94 21.46 15.36 47.35
CA ALA A 94 22.57 16.32 47.55
C ALA A 94 22.93 16.92 46.16
N SER A 95 22.68 18.21 45.84
CA SER A 95 23.56 19.39 46.09
C SER A 95 25.06 19.11 45.82
N LEU A 96 25.90 19.95 45.21
CA LEU A 96 25.86 21.28 44.59
C LEU A 96 27.31 21.46 44.05
N GLN A 97 27.55 22.07 42.89
CA GLN A 97 28.47 23.22 42.72
C GLN A 97 28.82 23.50 41.25
N ALA A 98 28.68 24.77 40.92
CA ALA A 98 28.97 25.43 39.67
C ALA A 98 30.44 25.81 39.57
N GLU A 99 30.95 25.98 38.34
CA GLU A 99 32.03 26.93 38.01
C GLU A 99 32.03 27.25 36.51
N THR A 100 31.65 28.47 36.17
CA THR A 100 32.17 29.32 35.06
C THR A 100 32.82 30.54 35.75
N PRO A 101 33.51 31.52 35.10
CA PRO A 101 33.65 31.82 33.65
C PRO A 101 35.06 32.32 33.22
N SER A 102 35.25 32.71 31.96
CA SER A 102 35.94 33.98 31.63
C SER A 102 35.88 34.33 30.14
N ASP A 103 35.38 35.54 29.89
CA ASP A 103 35.26 36.27 28.62
C ASP A 103 36.60 36.74 28.02
N LYS A 104 36.60 37.04 26.70
CA LYS A 104 36.97 38.39 26.19
C LYS A 104 36.74 38.56 24.66
N GLU A 105 35.80 39.45 24.36
CA GLU A 105 35.81 40.57 23.41
C GLU A 105 36.67 40.50 22.12
N ASN A 106 36.00 40.69 20.97
CA ASN A 106 36.34 41.81 20.09
C ASN A 106 35.17 42.19 19.17
N ALA A 107 34.86 43.49 19.11
CA ALA A 107 33.80 44.08 18.30
C ALA A 107 34.38 44.85 17.09
N GLY A 108 33.63 44.88 15.98
CA GLY A 108 33.64 45.98 15.00
C GLY A 108 33.87 45.60 13.53
N ASN A 109 32.79 45.41 12.74
CA ASN A 109 32.31 46.38 11.72
C ASN A 109 31.28 45.76 10.73
N VAL A 110 30.09 46.37 10.75
CA VAL A 110 29.07 46.66 9.71
C VAL A 110 29.64 46.60 8.26
N GLU A 111 29.05 45.98 7.22
CA GLU A 111 27.72 46.22 6.62
C GLU A 111 27.35 45.19 5.50
N ARG A 112 26.05 44.85 5.41
CA ARG A 112 25.23 44.45 4.22
C ARG A 112 25.76 43.48 3.13
N ASN A 113 25.16 42.28 3.08
CA ASN A 113 24.50 41.66 1.91
C ASN A 113 23.79 40.36 2.39
N ARG A 114 22.47 40.32 2.56
CA ARG A 114 21.40 40.00 1.59
C ARG A 114 21.42 38.55 1.07
N ARG A 115 20.49 37.75 1.63
CA ARG A 115 19.90 36.48 1.15
C ARG A 115 20.80 35.25 1.08
N GLU A 116 20.80 34.45 2.15
CA GLU A 116 20.83 32.98 2.03
C GLU A 116 19.86 32.39 3.07
N SER A 117 18.92 31.60 2.58
CA SER A 117 17.93 30.83 3.33
C SER A 117 18.59 29.61 3.97
N HIS A 118 18.42 29.44 5.28
CA HIS A 118 18.75 28.19 5.97
C HIS A 118 17.71 27.13 5.61
N SER A 119 18.11 26.13 4.82
CA SER A 119 17.47 24.83 4.71
C SER A 119 18.19 23.85 5.63
N SER A 120 17.52 23.43 6.71
CA SER A 120 17.88 22.33 7.60
C SER A 120 16.57 21.55 7.80
N ASP A 121 16.40 20.27 7.47
CA ASP A 121 17.33 19.15 7.49
C ASP A 121 17.10 18.21 6.28
N GLN A 122 18.01 18.25 5.30
CA GLN A 122 18.31 17.08 4.48
C GLN A 122 19.61 16.50 5.04
N VAL A 123 19.58 15.31 5.63
CA VAL A 123 20.79 14.48 5.66
C VAL A 123 20.95 13.93 4.24
N SER A 124 21.35 14.78 3.30
CA SER A 124 21.87 14.29 2.04
C SER A 124 23.20 13.61 2.38
N LEU A 125 23.24 12.29 2.26
CA LEU A 125 24.52 11.60 2.06
C LEU A 125 24.99 11.95 0.63
N GLN A 126 25.26 13.23 0.37
CA GLN A 126 25.91 13.71 -0.84
C GLN A 126 27.42 13.49 -0.66
N GLY A 127 27.82 12.23 -0.79
CA GLY A 127 29.21 11.81 -0.78
C GLY A 127 29.35 10.32 -1.05
N PRO A 128 30.43 9.88 -1.71
CA PRO A 128 30.73 8.46 -1.89
C PRO A 128 30.84 7.77 -0.52
N VAL A 129 29.90 6.89 -0.18
CA VAL A 129 30.00 6.05 1.02
C VAL A 129 30.69 4.75 0.62
N ALA A 130 31.95 4.61 1.04
CA ALA A 130 32.66 3.35 0.91
C ALA A 130 32.12 2.37 1.95
N LEU A 131 31.91 1.11 1.54
CA LEU A 131 32.07 -0.15 2.32
C LEU A 131 31.15 -1.22 1.70
N PHE A 132 31.55 -1.77 0.56
CA PHE A 132 31.01 -3.07 0.14
C PHE A 132 31.67 -4.18 0.97
N SER A 133 30.96 -5.29 1.12
CA SER A 133 31.49 -6.49 1.75
C SER A 133 31.24 -7.70 0.85
N LEU A 134 32.12 -8.70 0.91
CA LEU A 134 31.90 -10.00 0.30
C LEU A 134 31.42 -10.97 1.36
N LEU A 135 30.18 -11.41 1.21
CA LEU A 135 29.59 -12.48 2.01
C LEU A 135 29.84 -13.82 1.32
N SER A 136 30.56 -14.70 2.00
CA SER A 136 30.70 -16.11 1.61
C SER A 136 29.71 -16.95 2.41
N VAL A 137 28.89 -17.74 1.71
CA VAL A 137 27.89 -18.65 2.30
C VAL A 137 28.21 -20.06 1.84
N ARG A 138 28.63 -20.93 2.76
CA ARG A 138 28.92 -22.33 2.48
C ARG A 138 27.82 -23.22 3.05
N ILE A 139 27.03 -23.83 2.15
CA ILE A 139 26.00 -24.82 2.50
C ILE A 139 26.69 -26.16 2.68
N ILE A 140 26.79 -26.62 3.91
CA ILE A 140 27.60 -27.80 4.26
C ILE A 140 26.78 -29.07 4.09
N ARG A 141 25.77 -29.25 4.93
CA ARG A 141 24.94 -30.46 4.99
C ARG A 141 23.63 -30.21 5.70
N MET A 142 22.71 -31.16 5.56
CA MET A 142 21.50 -31.27 6.35
C MET A 142 21.43 -32.64 7.01
N THR A 143 20.78 -32.73 8.17
CA THR A 143 20.56 -34.00 8.88
C THR A 143 19.10 -34.20 9.25
N ASN A 144 18.65 -35.45 9.20
CA ASN A 144 17.27 -35.86 9.54
C ASN A 144 16.17 -35.16 8.72
N LEU A 145 16.43 -34.94 7.42
CA LEU A 145 15.42 -34.41 6.51
C LEU A 145 14.17 -35.30 6.52
N ARG A 146 13.00 -34.66 6.64
CA ARG A 146 11.71 -35.35 6.66
C ARG A 146 11.36 -35.92 5.28
N GLU A 147 10.62 -37.04 5.27
CA GLU A 147 10.02 -37.58 4.04
C GLU A 147 8.76 -36.79 3.70
N THR A 148 8.66 -36.41 2.44
CA THR A 148 7.56 -35.69 1.78
C THR A 148 6.66 -36.66 1.02
N ASP A 149 7.27 -37.65 0.35
CA ASP A 149 6.59 -38.65 -0.46
C ASP A 149 6.28 -39.96 0.28
N LEU A 150 5.13 -40.56 -0.06
CA LEU A 150 4.69 -41.86 0.47
C LEU A 150 5.60 -43.03 0.04
N LEU A 151 6.43 -42.87 -1.01
CA LEU A 151 7.13 -43.96 -1.70
C LEU A 151 8.63 -43.71 -1.95
N SER A 152 9.17 -42.52 -1.64
CA SER A 152 10.58 -42.12 -1.87
C SER A 152 11.10 -41.19 -0.78
N GLN A 153 12.42 -41.14 -0.57
CA GLN A 153 13.01 -40.03 0.20
C GLN A 153 13.17 -38.82 -0.71
N SER A 154 13.19 -37.62 -0.11
CA SER A 154 13.30 -36.34 -0.81
C SER A 154 14.57 -36.19 -1.64
N ASP A 155 14.41 -35.55 -2.79
CA ASP A 155 15.43 -35.08 -3.73
C ASP A 155 15.81 -33.63 -3.41
N CYS A 156 16.70 -33.46 -2.43
CA CYS A 156 16.87 -32.18 -1.76
C CYS A 156 17.92 -31.25 -2.41
N TYR A 157 17.58 -29.96 -2.51
CA TYR A 157 18.54 -28.88 -2.76
C TYR A 157 18.24 -27.63 -1.90
N VAL A 158 19.25 -26.77 -1.76
CA VAL A 158 19.13 -25.50 -1.03
C VAL A 158 19.27 -24.33 -1.99
N SER A 159 18.33 -23.39 -1.88
CA SER A 159 18.25 -22.15 -2.64
C SER A 159 18.66 -20.97 -1.76
N LEU A 160 19.43 -20.04 -2.33
CA LEU A 160 19.92 -18.82 -1.68
C LEU A 160 19.49 -17.59 -2.47
N ARG A 161 18.70 -16.71 -1.83
CA ARG A 161 18.22 -15.47 -2.42
C ARG A 161 18.62 -14.28 -1.54
N LEU A 162 19.29 -13.29 -2.14
CA LEU A 162 19.68 -12.05 -1.47
C LEU A 162 19.35 -10.84 -2.38
N PRO A 163 18.10 -10.34 -2.34
CA PRO A 163 17.60 -9.34 -3.29
C PRO A 163 18.38 -8.02 -3.29
N SER A 164 18.95 -7.66 -2.14
CA SER A 164 19.77 -6.45 -1.99
C SER A 164 21.10 -6.50 -2.76
N SER A 165 21.55 -7.70 -3.14
CA SER A 165 22.85 -7.98 -3.76
C SER A 165 22.72 -8.50 -5.19
N SER A 166 21.78 -9.41 -5.44
CA SER A 166 21.63 -10.10 -6.72
C SER A 166 20.16 -10.41 -6.99
N PHE A 167 19.75 -10.26 -8.25
CA PHE A 167 18.46 -10.72 -8.74
C PHE A 167 18.46 -12.22 -9.08
N VAL A 168 19.63 -12.85 -9.19
CA VAL A 168 19.77 -14.29 -9.44
C VAL A 168 19.76 -15.04 -8.11
N THR A 169 18.86 -16.00 -8.00
CA THR A 169 18.85 -17.01 -6.93
C THR A 169 19.92 -18.06 -7.21
N ALA A 170 20.83 -18.28 -6.25
CA ALA A 170 21.79 -19.37 -6.33
C ALA A 170 21.15 -20.65 -5.77
N ARG A 171 21.57 -21.83 -6.27
CA ARG A 171 21.14 -23.12 -5.70
C ARG A 171 22.29 -24.11 -5.67
N THR A 172 22.25 -25.02 -4.70
CA THR A 172 23.10 -26.21 -4.68
C THR A 172 22.67 -27.20 -5.76
N LYS A 173 23.49 -28.22 -5.98
CA LYS A 173 23.06 -29.43 -6.69
C LYS A 173 21.98 -30.16 -5.89
N THR A 174 21.09 -30.84 -6.60
CA THR A 174 20.14 -31.78 -5.99
C THR A 174 20.88 -33.04 -5.54
N ILE A 175 20.62 -33.49 -4.32
CA ILE A 175 21.06 -34.79 -3.81
C ILE A 175 19.82 -35.66 -3.68
N SER A 176 19.71 -36.62 -4.57
CA SER A 176 18.52 -37.47 -4.67
C SER A 176 18.42 -38.50 -3.56
N ASN A 177 17.18 -38.78 -3.13
CA ASN A 177 16.79 -39.87 -2.23
C ASN A 177 17.71 -40.00 -1.00
N CYS A 178 17.91 -38.89 -0.27
CA CYS A 178 18.87 -38.84 0.83
C CYS A 178 18.38 -38.00 2.01
N ARG A 179 18.23 -38.62 3.19
CA ARG A 179 17.87 -37.92 4.45
C ARG A 179 18.98 -37.06 5.07
N ASN A 180 20.23 -37.25 4.65
CA ASN A 180 21.39 -36.52 5.20
C ASN A 180 22.28 -35.98 4.05
N PRO A 181 21.75 -35.07 3.21
CA PRO A 181 22.48 -34.57 2.05
C PRO A 181 23.71 -33.74 2.49
N VAL A 182 24.82 -33.89 1.77
CA VAL A 182 26.07 -33.14 1.97
C VAL A 182 26.45 -32.46 0.66
N TRP A 183 26.26 -31.15 0.59
CA TRP A 183 26.56 -30.36 -0.62
C TRP A 183 27.99 -29.81 -0.59
N ASN A 184 28.38 -29.20 0.53
CA ASN A 184 29.64 -28.49 0.70
C ASN A 184 29.95 -27.50 -0.45
N GLU A 185 28.94 -26.72 -0.86
CA GLU A 185 29.01 -25.73 -1.92
C GLU A 185 29.11 -24.32 -1.33
N THR A 186 29.96 -23.46 -1.90
CA THR A 186 30.18 -22.08 -1.43
C THR A 186 29.73 -21.07 -2.46
N PHE A 187 28.96 -20.09 -2.01
CA PHE A 187 28.41 -19.00 -2.80
C PHE A 187 28.93 -17.66 -2.29
N PHE A 188 29.04 -16.68 -3.18
CA PHE A 188 29.61 -15.37 -2.89
C PHE A 188 28.62 -14.26 -3.28
N PHE A 189 28.36 -13.35 -2.35
CA PHE A 189 27.48 -12.20 -2.55
C PHE A 189 28.20 -10.90 -2.22
N ARG A 190 28.13 -9.94 -3.14
CA ARG A 190 28.64 -8.59 -2.90
C ARG A 190 27.52 -7.75 -2.27
N ILE A 191 27.65 -7.38 -1.00
CA ILE A 191 26.63 -6.66 -0.25
C ILE A 191 27.01 -5.20 -0.02
N GLN A 192 26.00 -4.34 0.03
CA GLN A 192 26.15 -2.92 0.37
C GLN A 192 25.81 -2.75 1.84
N ASN A 193 26.77 -2.31 2.66
CA ASN A 193 26.61 -2.26 4.12
C ASN A 193 25.54 -1.26 4.59
N MET A 194 25.22 -0.26 3.77
CA MET A 194 24.11 0.65 4.05
C MET A 194 22.73 0.05 3.78
N ALA A 195 22.65 -0.97 2.92
CA ALA A 195 21.39 -1.63 2.58
C ALA A 195 21.07 -2.72 3.61
N LYS A 196 19.78 -2.95 3.87
CA LYS A 196 19.35 -4.07 4.68
C LYS A 196 19.54 -5.36 3.88
N ASN A 197 20.39 -6.26 4.37
CA ASN A 197 20.79 -7.47 3.67
C ASN A 197 20.21 -8.69 4.38
N ILE A 198 19.04 -9.13 3.93
CA ILE A 198 18.37 -10.34 4.44
C ILE A 198 18.56 -11.48 3.45
N LEU A 199 19.33 -12.48 3.86
CA LEU A 199 19.55 -13.71 3.10
C LEU A 199 18.40 -14.68 3.36
N GLU A 200 17.72 -15.10 2.30
CA GLU A 200 16.73 -16.17 2.30
C GLU A 200 17.42 -17.49 1.93
N ILE A 201 17.30 -18.49 2.81
CA ILE A 201 17.82 -19.84 2.64
C ILE A 201 16.64 -20.80 2.62
N THR A 202 16.29 -21.32 1.46
CA THR A 202 15.10 -22.16 1.28
C THR A 202 15.49 -23.57 0.90
N VAL A 203 14.92 -24.55 1.59
CA VAL A 203 15.11 -25.98 1.32
C VAL A 203 13.95 -26.48 0.46
N TYR A 204 14.29 -27.09 -0.67
CA TYR A 204 13.32 -27.64 -1.62
C TYR A 204 13.48 -29.16 -1.75
N ASP A 205 12.37 -29.80 -2.12
CA ASP A 205 12.31 -31.13 -2.69
C ASP A 205 12.05 -31.05 -4.20
N GLU A 206 12.91 -31.64 -5.02
CA GLU A 206 12.83 -31.57 -6.49
C GLU A 206 11.91 -32.64 -7.06
N ASP A 207 10.62 -32.30 -7.20
CA ASP A 207 9.60 -33.22 -7.70
C ASP A 207 9.43 -33.16 -9.23
N SER A 208 10.21 -33.90 -10.01
CA SER A 208 9.96 -33.98 -11.46
C SER A 208 8.86 -35.01 -11.80
N PRO A 209 7.79 -34.68 -12.56
CA PRO A 209 7.57 -33.51 -13.42
C PRO A 209 6.66 -32.41 -12.81
N PHE A 210 6.41 -32.45 -11.51
CA PHE A 210 5.62 -31.44 -10.79
C PHE A 210 6.48 -30.22 -10.44
N SER A 211 5.92 -29.27 -9.69
CA SER A 211 6.69 -28.15 -9.15
C SER A 211 7.38 -28.57 -7.86
N ASP A 212 8.67 -28.27 -7.74
CA ASP A 212 9.47 -28.49 -6.53
C ASP A 212 8.70 -28.03 -5.26
N GLU A 213 8.61 -28.89 -4.25
CA GLU A 213 7.96 -28.58 -2.99
C GLU A 213 8.89 -27.77 -2.08
N GLU A 214 8.43 -26.59 -1.64
CA GLU A 214 9.14 -25.82 -0.61
C GLU A 214 8.94 -26.47 0.76
N LEU A 215 10.02 -26.88 1.42
CA LEU A 215 9.94 -27.53 2.73
C LEU A 215 9.97 -26.50 3.86
N CYS A 216 10.90 -25.55 3.78
CA CYS A 216 11.00 -24.45 4.72
C CYS A 216 11.94 -23.36 4.16
N SER A 217 11.80 -22.15 4.71
CA SER A 217 12.67 -21.01 4.40
C SER A 217 13.19 -20.37 5.68
N ILE A 218 14.47 -20.01 5.70
CA ILE A 218 15.10 -19.25 6.78
C ILE A 218 15.41 -17.85 6.26
N THR A 219 15.05 -16.82 7.02
CA THR A 219 15.58 -15.47 6.80
C THR A 219 16.69 -15.19 7.81
N PHE A 220 17.85 -14.79 7.30
CA PHE A 220 19.05 -14.51 8.07
C PHE A 220 19.56 -13.09 7.76
N ASP A 221 19.57 -12.24 8.79
CA ASP A 221 20.13 -10.90 8.69
C ASP A 221 21.66 -10.96 8.75
N THR A 222 22.33 -10.53 7.69
CA THR A 222 23.80 -10.56 7.64
C THR A 222 24.44 -9.63 8.66
N ALA A 223 23.69 -8.67 9.22
CA ALA A 223 24.16 -7.81 10.30
C ALA A 223 24.45 -8.56 11.62
N ASN A 224 24.01 -9.82 11.73
CA ASN A 224 24.40 -10.75 12.81
C ASN A 224 25.86 -11.22 12.69
N LEU A 225 26.50 -11.05 11.54
CA LEU A 225 27.88 -11.49 11.31
C LEU A 225 28.88 -10.43 11.78
N GLN A 226 29.98 -10.88 12.35
CA GLN A 226 31.16 -10.05 12.56
C GLN A 226 32.08 -10.14 11.34
N PHE A 227 32.83 -9.07 11.08
CA PHE A 227 33.80 -9.04 10.01
C PHE A 227 34.98 -9.96 10.31
N GLU A 228 35.49 -10.61 9.27
CA GLU A 228 36.68 -11.47 9.28
C GLU A 228 36.57 -12.69 10.23
N GLU A 229 35.37 -13.00 10.70
CA GLU A 229 35.07 -14.18 11.52
C GLU A 229 34.31 -15.23 10.70
N ARG A 230 34.76 -16.49 10.78
CA ARG A 230 34.00 -17.63 10.23
C ARG A 230 33.01 -18.11 11.27
N VAL A 231 31.72 -18.04 10.93
CA VAL A 231 30.63 -18.43 11.82
C VAL A 231 29.91 -19.63 11.22
N CYS A 232 29.94 -20.77 11.92
CA CYS A 232 29.15 -21.95 11.56
C CYS A 232 27.84 -21.95 12.34
N LYS A 233 26.71 -21.77 11.64
CA LYS A 233 25.37 -21.81 12.21
C LYS A 233 24.70 -23.16 11.94
N HIS A 234 23.97 -23.63 12.93
CA HIS A 234 23.13 -24.83 12.84
C HIS A 234 21.69 -24.36 12.97
N PHE A 235 20.96 -24.34 11.85
CA PHE A 235 19.55 -23.91 11.85
C PHE A 235 18.66 -25.11 12.13
N GLU A 236 17.95 -25.07 13.24
CA GLU A 236 16.99 -26.10 13.65
C GLU A 236 15.64 -25.87 12.96
N LEU A 237 15.33 -26.73 11.98
CA LEU A 237 14.12 -26.62 11.15
C LEU A 237 12.94 -27.37 11.77
N ASN A 238 13.22 -28.42 12.55
CA ASN A 238 12.23 -29.19 13.30
C ASN A 238 12.84 -29.77 14.57
N LYS A 239 12.42 -29.26 15.73
CA LYS A 239 12.87 -29.69 17.06
C LYS A 239 12.57 -31.16 17.36
N GLU A 240 11.37 -31.63 17.01
CA GLU A 240 10.92 -32.99 17.32
C GLU A 240 11.70 -34.04 16.53
N LYS A 241 12.05 -33.70 15.28
CA LYS A 241 12.78 -34.59 14.37
C LYS A 241 14.30 -34.35 14.35
N ASN A 242 14.78 -33.36 15.10
CA ASN A 242 16.18 -32.91 15.08
C ASN A 242 16.68 -32.65 13.65
N GLU A 243 15.84 -31.96 12.86
CA GLU A 243 16.12 -31.59 11.47
C GLU A 243 16.98 -30.32 11.47
N LEU A 244 18.23 -30.44 11.01
CA LEU A 244 19.25 -29.39 11.13
C LEU A 244 19.90 -29.09 9.79
N LEU A 245 20.03 -27.80 9.47
CA LEU A 245 20.81 -27.31 8.32
C LEU A 245 22.09 -26.62 8.82
N GLU A 246 23.25 -27.06 8.30
CA GLU A 246 24.54 -26.49 8.65
C GLU A 246 25.06 -25.55 7.56
N VAL A 247 25.31 -24.30 7.97
CA VAL A 247 25.77 -23.23 7.07
C VAL A 247 26.94 -22.50 7.72
N GLU A 248 28.02 -22.34 6.96
CA GLU A 248 29.14 -21.49 7.37
C GLU A 248 29.08 -20.15 6.63
N PHE A 249 29.22 -19.06 7.39
CA PHE A 249 29.28 -17.69 6.90
C PHE A 249 30.67 -17.11 7.12
N TYR A 250 31.11 -16.27 6.19
CA TYR A 250 32.30 -15.45 6.34
C TYR A 250 32.08 -14.11 5.65
N LEU A 251 32.30 -13.01 6.36
CA LEU A 251 32.08 -11.65 5.86
C LEU A 251 33.41 -10.89 5.85
N GLU A 252 33.83 -10.41 4.69
CA GLU A 252 35.06 -9.62 4.55
C GLU A 252 34.82 -8.30 3.84
N HIS A 253 35.61 -7.28 4.18
CA HIS A 253 35.57 -6.01 3.49
C HIS A 253 36.22 -6.11 2.12
N ILE A 254 35.58 -5.52 1.10
CA ILE A 254 36.17 -5.40 -0.22
C ILE A 254 36.39 -3.93 -0.57
N SER A 255 37.57 -3.63 -1.07
CA SER A 255 37.97 -2.30 -1.54
C SER A 255 37.42 -2.05 -2.93
N ASP A 256 36.10 -1.92 -3.02
CA ASP A 256 35.41 -1.57 -4.26
C ASP A 256 35.23 -0.05 -4.41
N MET A 257 35.05 0.40 -5.65
CA MET A 257 34.75 1.81 -5.93
C MET A 257 33.50 2.24 -5.15
N PRO A 258 33.51 3.43 -4.53
CA PRO A 258 32.36 3.90 -3.78
C PRO A 258 31.14 4.05 -4.69
N GLU A 259 29.98 3.76 -4.14
CA GLU A 259 28.70 3.92 -4.80
C GLU A 259 28.05 5.21 -4.32
N ASN A 260 27.49 5.98 -5.24
CA ASN A 260 26.68 7.13 -4.88
C ASN A 260 25.27 6.63 -4.54
N LEU A 261 24.87 6.80 -3.28
CA LEU A 261 23.57 6.37 -2.77
C LEU A 261 22.71 7.60 -2.45
N ILE A 262 21.42 7.52 -2.73
CA ILE A 262 20.45 8.54 -2.32
C ILE A 262 19.49 7.90 -1.31
N SER A 263 19.29 8.54 -0.16
CA SER A 263 18.49 8.00 0.94
C SER A 263 17.73 9.07 1.70
N ASN A 264 16.59 8.68 2.28
CA ASN A 264 15.89 9.42 3.34
C ASN A 264 16.02 8.76 4.73
N GLY A 265 16.96 7.82 4.88
CA GLY A 265 17.16 7.03 6.10
C GLY A 265 16.27 5.78 6.22
N VAL A 266 15.31 5.58 5.30
CA VAL A 266 14.47 4.38 5.23
C VAL A 266 14.68 3.64 3.92
N LEU A 267 14.55 4.33 2.79
CA LEU A 267 14.79 3.78 1.47
C LEU A 267 16.13 4.26 0.90
N LEU A 268 16.66 3.47 -0.03
CA LEU A 268 17.90 3.67 -0.77
C LEU A 268 17.62 3.54 -2.27
N SER A 269 17.98 4.56 -3.01
CA SER A 269 18.16 4.48 -4.46
C SER A 269 19.63 4.18 -4.76
N ARG A 270 19.85 3.05 -5.44
CA ARG A 270 21.17 2.54 -5.85
C ARG A 270 21.59 3.17 -7.18
N GLU A 271 22.89 3.15 -7.48
CA GLU A 271 23.40 3.76 -8.71
C GLU A 271 22.85 3.04 -9.96
N LEU A 272 22.13 3.79 -10.81
CA LEU A 272 21.52 3.29 -12.04
C LEU A 272 22.44 3.53 -13.24
N CYS A 273 22.63 2.51 -14.07
CA CYS A 273 23.37 2.57 -15.33
C CYS A 273 22.48 2.19 -16.50
N CYS A 274 22.83 2.69 -17.69
CA CYS A 274 22.22 2.32 -18.95
C CYS A 274 23.21 1.53 -19.80
N LEU A 275 22.73 0.45 -20.42
CA LEU A 275 23.44 -0.30 -21.44
C LEU A 275 22.70 -0.13 -22.77
N LYS A 276 23.38 0.42 -23.76
CA LYS A 276 22.91 0.45 -25.14
C LYS A 276 23.57 -0.67 -25.94
N VAL A 277 22.77 -1.50 -26.60
CA VAL A 277 23.21 -2.57 -27.50
C VAL A 277 22.81 -2.20 -28.92
N GLU A 278 23.78 -2.01 -29.82
CA GLU A 278 23.54 -1.66 -31.23
C GLU A 278 23.98 -2.80 -32.15
N VAL A 279 23.17 -3.11 -33.17
CA VAL A 279 23.52 -4.12 -34.17
C VAL A 279 23.58 -3.49 -35.56
N ASN A 280 24.73 -3.63 -36.23
CA ASN A 280 24.98 -3.05 -37.54
C ASN A 280 25.23 -4.12 -38.61
N HIS A 281 24.95 -3.78 -39.88
CA HIS A 281 25.30 -4.61 -41.03
C HIS A 281 26.67 -4.24 -41.57
N ARG A 282 27.49 -5.25 -41.89
CA ARG A 282 28.84 -5.06 -42.42
C ARG A 282 28.92 -4.66 -43.91
N GLU A 283 27.97 -5.11 -44.75
CA GLU A 283 28.02 -4.90 -46.21
C GLU A 283 26.69 -4.52 -46.89
N ARG A 284 26.79 -3.76 -47.99
CA ARG A 284 25.69 -3.43 -48.93
C ARG A 284 25.36 -4.62 -49.87
N LYS A 285 24.84 -5.74 -49.34
CA LYS A 285 24.24 -6.78 -50.21
C LYS A 285 22.87 -6.32 -50.72
N LYS A 286 22.60 -6.49 -52.02
CA LYS A 286 21.36 -6.05 -52.73
C LYS A 286 20.06 -6.70 -52.24
N LYS A 287 20.12 -7.75 -51.42
CA LYS A 287 18.97 -8.36 -50.73
C LYS A 287 19.36 -8.67 -49.28
N ARG A 288 18.83 -7.90 -48.34
CA ARG A 288 19.00 -8.10 -46.89
C ARG A 288 17.79 -8.87 -46.36
N LYS A 289 18.02 -9.91 -45.58
CA LYS A 289 16.95 -10.69 -44.92
C LYS A 289 16.62 -10.04 -43.58
N LYS A 290 15.33 -9.99 -43.23
CA LYS A 290 14.90 -9.58 -41.89
C LYS A 290 15.45 -10.55 -40.86
N GLN A 291 16.07 -10.02 -39.82
CA GLN A 291 16.76 -10.80 -38.80
C GLN A 291 16.46 -10.20 -37.42
N THR A 292 16.21 -11.05 -36.43
CA THR A 292 15.92 -10.63 -35.05
C THR A 292 17.02 -11.11 -34.11
N PHE A 293 17.48 -10.23 -33.24
CA PHE A 293 18.41 -10.52 -32.16
C PHE A 293 17.66 -10.38 -30.83
N ALA A 294 17.61 -11.45 -30.05
CA ALA A 294 17.12 -11.39 -28.67
C ALA A 294 18.29 -10.97 -27.78
N CYS A 295 18.10 -9.90 -27.02
CA CYS A 295 19.06 -9.41 -26.03
C CYS A 295 18.41 -9.56 -24.65
N THR A 296 19.08 -10.21 -23.71
CA THR A 296 18.59 -10.42 -22.36
C THR A 296 19.63 -9.88 -21.39
N LEU A 297 19.21 -8.97 -20.52
CA LEU A 297 20.00 -8.46 -19.41
C LEU A 297 19.17 -8.64 -18.15
N ARG A 298 19.25 -9.84 -17.57
CA ARG A 298 18.45 -10.16 -16.38
C ARG A 298 18.75 -9.18 -15.24
N GLY A 299 17.71 -8.81 -14.51
CA GLY A 299 17.79 -7.84 -13.40
C GLY A 299 17.84 -6.37 -13.83
N SER A 300 17.83 -6.08 -15.13
CA SER A 300 17.46 -4.76 -15.63
C SER A 300 15.95 -4.54 -15.55
N TYR A 301 15.51 -3.28 -15.66
CA TYR A 301 14.09 -2.94 -15.74
C TYR A 301 13.39 -3.65 -16.93
N GLU A 302 14.04 -3.71 -18.09
CA GLU A 302 13.45 -4.29 -19.30
C GLU A 302 13.57 -5.82 -19.38
N ASP A 303 14.50 -6.43 -18.64
CA ASP A 303 14.87 -7.85 -18.61
C ASP A 303 15.32 -8.43 -19.97
N ALA A 304 14.46 -8.40 -20.99
CA ALA A 304 14.74 -8.85 -22.34
C ALA A 304 14.11 -7.96 -23.42
N GLN A 305 14.86 -7.70 -24.49
CA GLN A 305 14.41 -6.92 -25.65
C GLN A 305 14.87 -7.53 -26.97
N ASN A 306 14.09 -7.32 -28.02
CA ASN A 306 14.42 -7.79 -29.36
C ASN A 306 14.85 -6.63 -30.26
N ILE A 307 15.99 -6.77 -30.95
CA ILE A 307 16.44 -5.85 -31.99
C ILE A 307 16.07 -6.44 -33.36
N LEU A 308 15.19 -5.75 -34.10
CA LEU A 308 14.79 -6.15 -35.45
C LEU A 308 15.61 -5.40 -36.51
N MET A 309 16.40 -6.14 -37.28
CA MET A 309 17.13 -5.60 -38.42
C MET A 309 16.29 -5.74 -39.70
N ASP A 310 15.72 -4.63 -40.17
CA ASP A 310 14.97 -4.54 -41.42
C ASP A 310 15.45 -3.37 -42.28
N SER A 311 16.06 -3.68 -43.42
CA SER A 311 16.54 -2.65 -44.35
C SER A 311 15.56 -2.26 -45.44
N SER A 312 14.33 -2.80 -45.42
CA SER A 312 13.34 -2.65 -46.49
C SER A 312 12.34 -1.50 -46.26
N SER A 313 12.39 -0.82 -45.11
CA SER A 313 11.45 0.24 -44.72
C SER A 313 12.18 1.55 -44.38
N ARG A 314 11.65 2.70 -44.83
CA ARG A 314 12.07 4.04 -44.36
C ARG A 314 11.64 4.33 -42.92
N ASN A 315 10.73 3.53 -42.37
CA ASN A 315 10.22 3.58 -40.99
C ASN A 315 10.68 2.33 -40.20
N ALA A 316 11.94 1.91 -40.37
CA ALA A 316 12.45 0.75 -39.64
C ALA A 316 12.60 1.08 -38.14
N PRO A 317 12.30 0.13 -37.22
CA PRO A 317 12.53 0.31 -35.80
C PRO A 317 14.02 0.58 -35.51
N PRO A 318 14.35 1.15 -34.34
CA PRO A 318 15.74 1.40 -33.96
C PRO A 318 16.55 0.10 -33.98
N ASN A 319 17.75 0.15 -34.58
CA ASN A 319 18.70 -0.96 -34.61
C ASN A 319 19.42 -1.15 -33.26
N HIS A 320 18.79 -0.76 -32.15
CA HIS A 320 19.37 -0.82 -30.82
C HIS A 320 18.34 -1.18 -29.75
N ALA A 321 18.81 -1.74 -28.65
CA ALA A 321 18.07 -1.94 -27.40
C ALA A 321 18.78 -1.19 -26.28
N THR A 322 18.02 -0.72 -25.29
CA THR A 322 18.53 0.07 -24.17
C THR A 322 18.04 -0.55 -22.88
N PHE A 323 18.96 -0.88 -21.97
CA PHE A 323 18.62 -1.52 -20.69
C PHE A 323 19.04 -0.65 -19.51
N HIS A 324 18.16 -0.50 -18.52
CA HIS A 324 18.46 0.20 -17.27
C HIS A 324 18.67 -0.81 -16.15
N TYR A 325 19.84 -0.80 -15.53
CA TYR A 325 20.20 -1.78 -14.51
C TYR A 325 20.92 -1.11 -13.34
N ALA A 326 20.69 -1.62 -12.13
CA ALA A 326 21.44 -1.18 -10.98
C ALA A 326 22.88 -1.69 -11.08
N LYS A 327 23.85 -0.78 -10.97
CA LYS A 327 25.27 -1.05 -11.21
C LYS A 327 25.83 -2.17 -10.33
N TYR A 328 25.36 -2.26 -9.09
CA TYR A 328 25.81 -3.26 -8.12
C TYR A 328 25.54 -4.71 -8.55
N CYS A 329 24.50 -4.94 -9.37
CA CYS A 329 24.08 -6.28 -9.79
C CYS A 329 25.09 -6.96 -10.73
N ASN A 330 26.02 -6.22 -11.34
CA ASN A 330 26.98 -6.71 -12.34
C ASN A 330 26.37 -7.74 -13.32
N PRO A 331 25.26 -7.39 -14.02
CA PRO A 331 24.53 -8.36 -14.82
C PRO A 331 25.34 -8.83 -16.04
N LYS A 332 24.88 -9.92 -16.65
CA LYS A 332 25.45 -10.47 -17.90
C LYS A 332 24.48 -10.21 -19.04
N LEU A 333 24.96 -9.57 -20.09
CA LEU A 333 24.22 -9.42 -21.35
C LEU A 333 24.31 -10.72 -22.13
N GLU A 334 23.18 -11.31 -22.48
CA GLU A 334 23.07 -12.44 -23.39
C GLU A 334 22.48 -11.95 -24.71
N VAL A 335 23.13 -12.26 -25.83
CA VAL A 335 22.61 -11.93 -27.16
C VAL A 335 22.50 -13.20 -27.99
N GLN A 336 21.34 -13.43 -28.60
CA GLN A 336 21.06 -14.59 -29.44
C GLN A 336 20.41 -14.21 -30.77
N LEU A 337 20.95 -14.73 -31.86
CA LEU A 337 20.37 -14.58 -33.20
C LEU A 337 19.19 -15.56 -33.42
N LEU A 338 17.96 -15.06 -33.61
CA LEU A 338 16.79 -15.92 -33.81
C LEU A 338 16.64 -16.36 -35.28
N LYS A 339 16.57 -17.67 -35.54
CA LYS A 339 16.22 -18.21 -36.87
C LYS A 339 14.70 -18.33 -37.03
N LYS A 340 14.16 -18.03 -38.21
CA LYS A 340 12.80 -18.47 -38.57
C LYS A 340 12.79 -20.00 -38.62
N ARG A 341 11.95 -20.65 -37.82
CA ARG A 341 11.70 -22.10 -37.94
C ARG A 341 11.08 -22.37 -39.33
N SER A 342 11.78 -23.13 -40.17
CA SER A 342 11.20 -23.78 -41.35
C SER A 342 10.56 -25.08 -40.88
N ILE A 343 9.28 -25.29 -41.18
CA ILE A 343 8.52 -26.50 -40.82
C ILE A 343 9.00 -27.73 -41.61
N CYS A 344 9.75 -27.54 -42.70
CA CYS A 344 10.38 -28.62 -43.44
C CYS A 344 11.90 -28.62 -43.22
N CYS A 345 12.42 -29.76 -42.75
CA CYS A 345 13.82 -30.17 -42.60
C CYS A 345 14.55 -29.73 -41.30
N PRO A 346 14.69 -30.64 -40.31
CA PRO A 346 15.61 -30.47 -39.19
C PRO A 346 17.00 -31.00 -39.57
N SER A 347 17.75 -30.25 -40.38
CA SER A 347 19.17 -30.59 -40.63
C SER A 347 19.99 -29.37 -41.08
N ASN A 348 20.54 -28.64 -40.10
CA ASN A 348 21.96 -28.23 -40.06
C ASN A 348 22.21 -27.34 -38.84
N SER A 349 23.10 -27.80 -37.97
CA SER A 349 23.71 -27.11 -36.83
C SER A 349 24.70 -26.01 -37.30
N GLY A 350 24.22 -25.08 -38.13
CA GLY A 350 24.96 -23.86 -38.43
C GLY A 350 25.02 -23.00 -37.16
N LYS A 351 26.22 -22.81 -36.60
CA LYS A 351 26.51 -21.99 -35.42
C LYS A 351 25.72 -20.68 -35.47
N THR A 352 24.73 -20.56 -34.60
CA THR A 352 23.97 -19.34 -34.40
C THR A 352 24.84 -18.39 -33.59
N LEU A 353 24.94 -17.12 -33.99
CA LEU A 353 25.63 -16.12 -33.17
C LEU A 353 24.93 -16.04 -31.81
N SER A 354 25.65 -16.45 -30.77
CA SER A 354 25.23 -16.36 -29.38
C SER A 354 26.46 -16.05 -28.54
N PHE A 355 26.38 -15.01 -27.71
CA PHE A 355 27.46 -14.66 -26.79
C PHE A 355 26.87 -14.11 -25.49
N THR A 356 27.69 -14.17 -24.45
CA THR A 356 27.37 -13.64 -23.13
C THR A 356 28.50 -12.71 -22.70
N LEU A 357 28.17 -11.52 -22.20
CA LEU A 357 29.11 -10.48 -21.81
C LEU A 357 28.81 -9.99 -20.39
N PRO A 358 29.69 -10.26 -19.41
CA PRO A 358 29.61 -9.63 -18.09
C PRO A 358 29.85 -8.12 -18.21
N LEU A 359 28.93 -7.29 -17.69
CA LEU A 359 29.06 -5.83 -17.83
C LEU A 359 30.21 -5.21 -17.04
N CYS A 360 30.74 -5.91 -16.03
CA CYS A 360 31.96 -5.49 -15.32
C CYS A 360 33.20 -5.38 -16.23
N GLN A 361 33.15 -5.95 -17.45
CA GLN A 361 34.24 -5.89 -18.43
C GLN A 361 34.09 -4.72 -19.42
N VAL A 362 32.99 -3.97 -19.38
CA VAL A 362 32.70 -2.87 -20.31
C VAL A 362 33.06 -1.56 -19.64
N PRO A 363 34.08 -0.80 -20.11
CA PRO A 363 34.40 0.50 -19.56
C PRO A 363 33.25 1.48 -19.77
N LEU A 364 33.02 2.31 -18.74
CA LEU A 364 31.96 3.30 -18.73
C LEU A 364 32.21 4.37 -19.80
N GLY A 365 31.21 4.66 -20.62
CA GLY A 365 31.24 5.68 -21.67
C GLY A 365 31.93 5.25 -22.97
N GLU A 366 32.52 4.05 -23.02
CA GLU A 366 33.21 3.55 -24.22
C GLU A 366 32.30 2.66 -25.07
N ARG A 367 32.37 2.84 -26.39
CA ARG A 367 31.66 2.01 -27.37
C ARG A 367 32.55 0.85 -27.81
N ILE A 368 32.18 -0.38 -27.46
CA ILE A 368 32.99 -1.58 -27.69
C ILE A 368 32.31 -2.53 -28.66
N GLU A 369 33.06 -3.10 -29.60
CA GLU A 369 32.60 -4.23 -30.42
C GLU A 369 32.74 -5.54 -29.64
N VAL A 370 31.63 -6.22 -29.37
CA VAL A 370 31.59 -7.40 -28.48
C VAL A 370 31.34 -8.71 -29.23
N ALA A 371 30.80 -8.62 -30.44
CA ALA A 371 30.65 -9.77 -31.30
C ALA A 371 30.81 -9.36 -32.77
N ASN A 372 31.58 -10.19 -33.47
CA ASN A 372 31.98 -9.99 -34.85
C ASN A 372 31.66 -11.25 -35.66
N ASP A 373 30.59 -11.20 -36.46
CA ASP A 373 30.27 -12.24 -37.45
C ASP A 373 30.50 -11.69 -38.87
N LYS A 374 30.57 -12.57 -39.87
CA LYS A 374 30.76 -12.18 -41.28
C LYS A 374 29.68 -11.23 -41.82
N ALA A 375 28.51 -11.17 -41.18
CA ALA A 375 27.36 -10.38 -41.63
C ALA A 375 26.97 -9.22 -40.70
N TYR A 376 27.36 -9.24 -39.42
CA TYR A 376 26.87 -8.33 -38.39
C TYR A 376 27.97 -7.93 -37.41
N GLU A 377 27.88 -6.69 -36.94
CA GLU A 377 28.73 -6.12 -35.89
C GLU A 377 27.82 -5.71 -34.72
N VAL A 378 28.14 -6.16 -33.51
CA VAL A 378 27.39 -5.81 -32.29
C VAL A 378 28.25 -4.91 -31.42
N PHE A 379 27.73 -3.73 -31.12
CA PHE A 379 28.36 -2.74 -30.26
C PHE A 379 27.60 -2.61 -28.95
N VAL A 380 28.32 -2.39 -27.86
CA VAL A 380 27.74 -2.01 -26.57
C VAL A 380 28.37 -0.72 -26.08
N THR A 381 27.56 0.10 -25.42
CA THR A 381 28.00 1.29 -24.69
C THR A 381 27.31 1.30 -23.34
N THR A 382 28.05 1.51 -22.26
CA THR A 382 27.47 1.73 -20.93
C THR A 382 27.58 3.20 -20.56
N GLU A 383 26.55 3.76 -19.95
CA GLU A 383 26.51 5.15 -19.50
C GLU A 383 25.97 5.20 -18.08
N ASN A 384 26.47 6.15 -17.29
CA ASN A 384 25.94 6.39 -15.95
C ASN A 384 24.66 7.23 -16.07
N CYS A 385 23.55 6.74 -15.51
CA CYS A 385 22.27 7.44 -15.52
C CYS A 385 22.04 8.27 -14.26
N GLN A 386 23.03 8.37 -13.36
CA GLN A 386 22.87 8.98 -12.06
C GLN A 386 22.57 10.48 -12.16
N LYS A 387 21.28 10.77 -12.05
CA LYS A 387 20.70 12.10 -11.84
C LYS A 387 20.01 12.10 -10.48
N SER A 388 19.51 13.24 -10.04
CA SER A 388 18.52 13.25 -8.95
C SER A 388 17.36 12.32 -9.34
N PRO A 389 16.82 11.50 -8.42
CA PRO A 389 15.64 10.68 -8.70
C PRO A 389 14.48 11.57 -9.14
N ASP A 390 13.62 11.05 -10.02
CA ASP A 390 12.40 11.75 -10.42
C ASP A 390 11.36 11.76 -9.28
N MET A 391 11.52 10.86 -8.31
CA MET A 391 10.75 10.85 -7.06
C MET A 391 11.41 11.68 -5.94
N ARG A 392 10.58 12.15 -5.01
CA ARG A 392 11.01 12.77 -3.75
C ARG A 392 11.13 11.72 -2.66
N LEU A 393 12.35 11.56 -2.14
CA LEU A 393 12.62 10.80 -0.92
C LEU A 393 12.79 11.76 0.26
N GLY A 394 11.79 11.82 1.13
CA GLY A 394 11.78 12.64 2.34
C GLY A 394 10.42 12.66 3.05
N PHE A 395 10.44 12.86 4.37
CA PHE A 395 9.23 12.90 5.22
C PHE A 395 8.58 14.28 5.31
N ASP A 396 9.36 15.33 5.05
CA ASP A 396 8.90 16.71 5.03
C ASP A 396 7.87 16.98 3.91
N LEU A 397 7.06 18.02 4.09
CA LEU A 397 6.09 18.48 3.08
C LEU A 397 6.82 18.94 1.82
N CYS A 398 6.20 18.71 0.65
CA CYS A 398 6.74 19.24 -0.59
C CYS A 398 6.76 20.79 -0.58
N PRO A 399 7.67 21.42 -1.35
CA PRO A 399 7.73 22.87 -1.45
C PRO A 399 6.39 23.53 -1.81
N GLU A 400 5.60 22.88 -2.65
CA GLU A 400 4.29 23.36 -3.09
C GLU A 400 3.27 23.38 -1.95
N GLU A 401 3.24 22.35 -1.09
CA GLU A 401 2.37 22.34 0.09
C GLU A 401 2.80 23.39 1.12
N LYS A 402 4.12 23.61 1.28
CA LYS A 402 4.65 24.68 2.15
C LYS A 402 4.29 26.08 1.65
N ASP A 403 4.35 26.31 0.35
CA ASP A 403 3.89 27.57 -0.25
C ASP A 403 2.37 27.73 -0.12
N PHE A 404 1.62 26.65 -0.33
CA PHE A 404 0.17 26.62 -0.10
C PHE A 404 -0.18 27.03 1.34
N ILE A 405 0.43 26.42 2.36
CA ILE A 405 0.06 26.71 3.76
C ILE A 405 0.36 28.17 4.12
N CYS A 406 1.46 28.74 3.63
CA CYS A 406 1.79 30.16 3.80
C CYS A 406 0.73 31.09 3.18
N LYS A 407 0.19 30.73 2.02
CA LYS A 407 -0.90 31.48 1.37
C LYS A 407 -2.22 31.29 2.11
N ARG A 408 -2.55 30.04 2.49
CA ARG A 408 -3.81 29.69 3.13
C ARG A 408 -3.95 30.32 4.51
N LYS A 409 -2.87 30.37 5.30
CA LYS A 409 -2.86 31.02 6.62
C LYS A 409 -3.33 32.47 6.59
N LYS A 410 -3.16 33.21 5.49
CA LYS A 410 -3.68 34.58 5.34
C LYS A 410 -5.21 34.61 5.32
N TYR A 411 -5.83 33.67 4.61
CA TYR A 411 -7.30 33.50 4.60
C TYR A 411 -7.80 33.06 5.96
N VAL A 412 -7.11 32.11 6.59
CA VAL A 412 -7.47 31.60 7.93
C VAL A 412 -7.37 32.72 8.98
N ALA A 413 -6.28 33.49 9.01
CA ALA A 413 -6.10 34.62 9.92
C ALA A 413 -7.24 35.65 9.80
N ALA A 414 -7.58 36.03 8.56
CA ALA A 414 -8.66 36.98 8.30
C ALA A 414 -10.03 36.44 8.73
N ALA A 415 -10.29 35.16 8.45
CA ALA A 415 -11.53 34.50 8.85
C ALA A 415 -11.66 34.39 10.38
N LEU A 416 -10.60 33.94 11.07
CA LEU A 416 -10.56 33.82 12.53
C LEU A 416 -10.73 35.17 13.22
N LYS A 417 -10.11 36.24 12.71
CA LYS A 417 -10.30 37.60 13.23
C LYS A 417 -11.79 37.99 13.24
N ASN A 418 -12.48 37.75 12.14
CA ASN A 418 -13.89 38.10 11.98
C ASN A 418 -14.80 37.23 12.85
N VAL A 419 -14.61 35.91 12.80
CA VAL A 419 -15.45 34.92 13.49
C VAL A 419 -15.28 35.00 15.01
N LEU A 420 -14.04 35.11 15.49
CA LEU A 420 -13.75 35.18 16.92
C LEU A 420 -13.81 36.60 17.50
N ARG A 421 -13.98 37.62 16.64
CA ARG A 421 -13.97 39.06 16.98
C ARG A 421 -12.69 39.47 17.73
N LEU A 422 -11.53 39.08 17.18
CA LEU A 422 -10.23 39.40 17.77
C LEU A 422 -9.91 40.89 17.61
N GLU A 423 -9.34 41.50 18.65
CA GLU A 423 -8.96 42.92 18.64
C GLU A 423 -7.77 43.23 17.71
N GLY A 424 -6.86 42.27 17.55
CA GLY A 424 -5.64 42.39 16.73
C GLY A 424 -5.58 41.37 15.59
N GLU A 425 -4.64 41.58 14.67
CA GLU A 425 -4.32 40.59 13.64
C GLU A 425 -3.46 39.47 14.20
N LEU A 426 -3.72 38.24 13.74
CA LEU A 426 -2.92 37.07 14.11
C LEU A 426 -1.61 37.09 13.32
N GLN A 427 -0.49 36.87 14.00
CA GLN A 427 0.79 36.59 13.35
C GLN A 427 0.78 35.19 12.72
N ASP A 428 1.65 34.92 11.74
CA ASP A 428 1.63 33.65 10.98
C ASP A 428 1.79 32.39 11.87
N ASN A 429 2.58 32.50 12.94
CA ASN A 429 2.78 31.47 13.96
C ASN A 429 1.65 31.39 14.99
N GLU A 430 0.74 32.36 15.02
CA GLU A 430 -0.47 32.36 15.87
C GLU A 430 -1.69 31.76 15.16
N VAL A 431 -1.62 31.56 13.84
CA VAL A 431 -2.71 30.99 13.04
C VAL A 431 -2.74 29.47 13.22
N PRO A 432 -3.80 28.89 13.84
CA PRO A 432 -3.91 27.45 13.97
C PRO A 432 -4.22 26.79 12.62
N VAL A 433 -3.71 25.58 12.43
CA VAL A 433 -4.04 24.73 11.29
C VAL A 433 -5.29 23.92 11.63
N VAL A 434 -6.40 24.27 10.99
CA VAL A 434 -7.69 23.57 11.15
C VAL A 434 -7.88 22.59 10.00
N ALA A 435 -8.17 21.34 10.30
CA ALA A 435 -8.43 20.32 9.30
C ALA A 435 -9.86 19.78 9.41
N LEU A 436 -10.46 19.50 8.26
CA LEU A 436 -11.72 18.77 8.15
C LEU A 436 -11.40 17.34 7.74
N MET A 437 -11.83 16.36 8.53
CA MET A 437 -11.74 14.95 8.16
C MET A 437 -13.12 14.30 8.14
N THR A 438 -13.27 13.33 7.26
CA THR A 438 -14.56 12.70 6.98
C THR A 438 -14.46 11.18 7.04
N THR A 439 -15.60 10.51 7.20
CA THR A 439 -15.74 9.05 7.08
C THR A 439 -16.57 8.67 5.84
N ALA A 440 -16.44 7.44 5.36
CA ALA A 440 -17.14 6.92 4.19
C ALA A 440 -18.61 6.57 4.44
N GLY A 441 -19.38 6.50 3.36
CA GLY A 441 -20.78 6.07 3.38
C GLY A 441 -21.52 6.21 2.05
N GLY A 442 -20.84 6.03 0.90
CA GLY A 442 -21.48 6.15 -0.42
C GLY A 442 -22.20 7.50 -0.63
N VAL A 443 -23.40 7.46 -1.22
CA VAL A 443 -24.21 8.67 -1.47
C VAL A 443 -24.63 9.38 -0.18
N ARG A 444 -24.77 8.66 0.95
CA ARG A 444 -25.04 9.26 2.27
C ARG A 444 -23.91 10.19 2.64
N SER A 445 -22.67 9.71 2.63
CA SER A 445 -21.49 10.52 2.95
C SER A 445 -21.28 11.68 1.98
N MET A 446 -21.52 11.45 0.69
CA MET A 446 -21.47 12.51 -0.34
C MET A 446 -22.44 13.64 0.00
N THR A 447 -23.71 13.31 0.23
CA THR A 447 -24.80 14.25 0.53
C THR A 447 -24.59 14.94 1.88
N ALA A 448 -24.27 14.17 2.93
CA ALA A 448 -24.01 14.68 4.27
C ALA A 448 -22.85 15.68 4.33
N MET A 449 -21.81 15.44 3.53
CA MET A 449 -20.68 16.36 3.41
C MET A 449 -21.09 17.71 2.82
N TYR A 450 -21.95 17.75 1.81
CA TYR A 450 -22.47 19.01 1.29
C TYR A 450 -23.25 19.80 2.34
N GLY A 451 -24.11 19.15 3.11
CA GLY A 451 -24.89 19.81 4.16
C GLY A 451 -24.00 20.35 5.29
N SER A 452 -23.01 19.57 5.70
CA SER A 452 -22.02 20.00 6.71
C SER A 452 -21.19 21.20 6.23
N LEU A 453 -20.69 21.16 4.98
CA LEU A 453 -19.97 22.28 4.37
C LEU A 453 -20.86 23.53 4.22
N LEU A 454 -22.15 23.36 3.90
CA LEU A 454 -23.11 24.46 3.88
C LEU A 454 -23.32 25.07 5.27
N GLY A 455 -23.39 24.25 6.32
CA GLY A 455 -23.42 24.71 7.71
C GLY A 455 -22.19 25.55 8.06
N LEU A 456 -21.00 25.05 7.73
CA LEU A 456 -19.73 25.77 7.92
C LEU A 456 -19.68 27.08 7.10
N GLN A 457 -20.24 27.10 5.88
CA GLN A 457 -20.32 28.31 5.07
C GLN A 457 -21.22 29.37 5.72
N LYS A 458 -22.39 28.97 6.22
CA LYS A 458 -23.33 29.85 6.92
C LYS A 458 -22.74 30.47 8.19
N LEU A 459 -21.83 29.76 8.86
CA LEU A 459 -21.07 30.25 10.02
C LEU A 459 -19.80 31.06 9.64
N ASN A 460 -19.52 31.25 8.34
CA ASN A 460 -18.27 31.85 7.83
C ASN A 460 -16.99 31.11 8.27
N LEU A 461 -17.09 29.79 8.50
CA LEU A 461 -16.01 28.95 9.01
C LEU A 461 -15.20 28.25 7.91
N LEU A 462 -15.71 28.14 6.67
CA LEU A 462 -14.99 27.44 5.60
C LEU A 462 -13.59 28.03 5.32
N ASN A 463 -13.43 29.35 5.45
CA ASN A 463 -12.14 30.02 5.28
C ASN A 463 -11.17 29.81 6.45
N CYS A 464 -11.64 29.26 7.58
CA CYS A 464 -10.78 28.87 8.70
C CYS A 464 -10.09 27.52 8.45
N ILE A 465 -10.55 26.72 7.48
CA ILE A 465 -10.07 25.35 7.24
C ILE A 465 -8.84 25.37 6.33
N SER A 466 -7.74 24.74 6.74
CA SER A 466 -6.50 24.58 5.95
C SER A 466 -6.49 23.32 5.10
N TYR A 467 -6.97 22.20 5.64
CA TYR A 467 -6.97 20.88 4.99
C TYR A 467 -8.36 20.26 4.96
N ILE A 468 -8.68 19.53 3.90
CA ILE A 468 -9.90 18.73 3.80
C ILE A 468 -9.55 17.33 3.31
N THR A 469 -9.89 16.30 4.09
CA THR A 469 -9.57 14.91 3.76
C THR A 469 -10.83 14.11 3.45
N GLY A 470 -10.71 13.21 2.47
CA GLY A 470 -11.80 12.35 2.04
C GLY A 470 -11.35 10.95 1.65
N LEU A 471 -12.29 10.04 1.77
CA LEU A 471 -12.21 8.62 1.40
C LEU A 471 -13.56 8.17 0.83
N SER A 472 -13.54 7.16 -0.03
CA SER A 472 -14.77 6.55 -0.55
C SER A 472 -15.76 7.60 -1.09
N GLY A 473 -17.05 7.52 -0.70
CA GLY A 473 -18.11 8.44 -1.14
C GLY A 473 -17.87 9.94 -0.91
N THR A 474 -17.05 10.33 0.07
CA THR A 474 -16.73 11.77 0.29
C THR A 474 -15.78 12.32 -0.77
N THR A 475 -14.98 11.45 -1.39
CA THR A 475 -14.16 11.84 -2.55
C THR A 475 -15.01 12.32 -3.72
N TRP A 476 -16.25 11.83 -3.84
CA TRP A 476 -17.17 12.22 -4.92
C TRP A 476 -17.60 13.69 -4.74
N THR A 477 -17.85 14.11 -3.50
CA THR A 477 -18.11 15.51 -3.16
C THR A 477 -16.90 16.38 -3.45
N MET A 478 -15.72 15.96 -2.99
CA MET A 478 -14.48 16.73 -3.21
C MET A 478 -14.15 16.87 -4.70
N ILE A 479 -14.20 15.80 -5.48
CA ILE A 479 -13.96 15.86 -6.94
C ILE A 479 -14.88 16.89 -7.60
N ASN A 480 -16.16 16.90 -7.25
CA ASN A 480 -17.10 17.86 -7.83
C ASN A 480 -16.85 19.31 -7.38
N LEU A 481 -16.53 19.53 -6.10
CA LEU A 481 -16.23 20.86 -5.56
C LEU A 481 -14.96 21.46 -6.21
N PHE A 482 -13.89 20.67 -6.30
CA PHE A 482 -12.58 21.16 -6.75
C PHE A 482 -12.47 21.38 -8.26
N ARG A 483 -13.54 21.13 -9.03
CA ARG A 483 -13.67 21.62 -10.42
C ARG A 483 -13.80 23.13 -10.51
N ASP A 484 -14.34 23.76 -9.47
CA ASP A 484 -14.48 25.21 -9.42
C ASP A 484 -13.33 25.81 -8.60
N PRO A 485 -12.44 26.61 -9.20
CA PRO A 485 -11.29 27.19 -8.50
C PRO A 485 -11.64 28.06 -7.29
N TYR A 486 -12.91 28.46 -7.14
CA TYR A 486 -13.39 29.33 -6.05
C TYR A 486 -14.60 28.75 -5.32
N TRP A 487 -14.77 27.42 -5.31
CA TRP A 487 -15.97 26.76 -4.79
C TRP A 487 -16.34 27.22 -3.37
N SER A 488 -15.37 27.35 -2.45
CA SER A 488 -15.65 27.72 -1.05
C SER A 488 -16.13 29.16 -0.88
N HIS A 489 -15.87 30.02 -1.88
CA HIS A 489 -16.23 31.44 -1.90
C HIS A 489 -17.58 31.70 -2.59
N LYS A 490 -18.16 30.68 -3.23
CA LYS A 490 -19.46 30.73 -3.90
C LYS A 490 -20.52 30.10 -3.02
N ASN A 491 -21.78 30.53 -3.18
CA ASN A 491 -22.89 29.89 -2.48
C ASN A 491 -22.99 28.40 -2.90
N LEU A 492 -22.84 27.51 -1.92
CA LEU A 492 -22.89 26.06 -2.12
C LEU A 492 -24.28 25.56 -2.55
N GLU A 493 -25.36 26.29 -2.26
CA GLU A 493 -26.73 25.88 -2.59
C GLU A 493 -26.93 25.58 -4.07
N GLY A 494 -26.29 26.36 -4.96
CA GLY A 494 -26.35 26.10 -6.41
C GLY A 494 -25.74 24.74 -6.79
N MET A 495 -24.58 24.42 -6.24
CA MET A 495 -23.93 23.11 -6.47
C MET A 495 -24.73 21.97 -5.85
N ILE A 496 -25.32 22.19 -4.66
CA ILE A 496 -26.19 21.21 -4.00
C ILE A 496 -27.42 20.91 -4.85
N MET A 497 -28.02 21.94 -5.47
CA MET A 497 -29.15 21.75 -6.39
C MET A 497 -28.78 20.94 -7.62
N ASP A 498 -27.58 21.10 -8.16
CA ASP A 498 -27.11 20.31 -9.30
C ASP A 498 -26.82 18.86 -8.91
N VAL A 499 -26.16 18.64 -7.77
CA VAL A 499 -25.93 17.30 -7.21
C VAL A 499 -27.24 16.60 -6.90
N ARG A 500 -28.25 17.32 -6.38
CA ARG A 500 -29.58 16.78 -6.10
C ARG A 500 -30.21 16.16 -7.35
N LYS A 501 -30.13 16.84 -8.50
CA LYS A 501 -30.62 16.30 -9.78
C LYS A 501 -29.91 14.99 -10.14
N GLN A 502 -28.59 14.94 -9.92
CA GLN A 502 -27.80 13.74 -10.21
C GLN A 502 -28.14 12.60 -9.26
N VAL A 503 -28.25 12.84 -7.95
CA VAL A 503 -28.60 11.82 -6.94
C VAL A 503 -30.01 11.25 -7.18
N MET A 504 -30.98 12.07 -7.58
CA MET A 504 -32.36 11.63 -7.84
C MET A 504 -32.53 10.84 -9.15
N LYS A 505 -31.55 10.91 -10.07
CA LYS A 505 -31.61 10.27 -11.39
C LYS A 505 -31.67 8.75 -11.26
N ASN A 506 -32.50 8.10 -12.10
CA ASN A 506 -32.55 6.65 -12.19
C ASN A 506 -31.20 6.10 -12.68
N LYS A 507 -30.54 5.28 -11.86
CA LYS A 507 -29.20 4.74 -12.15
C LYS A 507 -29.18 3.61 -13.17
N LEU A 508 -30.34 3.03 -13.52
CA LEU A 508 -30.42 2.00 -14.55
C LEU A 508 -30.01 2.52 -15.95
N CYS A 509 -30.12 3.84 -16.19
CA CYS A 509 -29.67 4.41 -17.47
C CYS A 509 -28.15 4.30 -17.68
N CYS A 510 -27.35 4.13 -16.62
CA CYS A 510 -25.91 3.88 -16.71
C CYS A 510 -25.59 2.57 -17.45
N PHE A 511 -26.55 1.64 -17.53
CA PHE A 511 -26.41 0.36 -18.23
C PHE A 511 -27.09 0.36 -19.61
N SER A 512 -27.37 1.55 -20.17
CA SER A 512 -27.86 1.67 -21.55
C SER A 512 -26.80 1.20 -22.55
N VAL A 513 -27.25 0.81 -23.76
CA VAL A 513 -26.35 0.34 -24.83
C VAL A 513 -25.31 1.41 -25.19
N ASP A 514 -25.69 2.69 -25.16
CA ASP A 514 -24.76 3.79 -25.48
C ASP A 514 -23.68 3.96 -24.40
N ASN A 515 -24.05 3.83 -23.12
CA ASN A 515 -23.09 3.88 -22.01
C ASN A 515 -22.16 2.66 -22.01
N LEU A 516 -22.68 1.46 -22.28
CA LEU A 516 -21.85 0.25 -22.38
C LEU A 516 -20.82 0.36 -23.52
N LYS A 517 -21.21 0.90 -24.69
CA LYS A 517 -20.28 1.20 -25.79
C LYS A 517 -19.25 2.26 -25.41
N TYR A 518 -19.66 3.28 -24.67
CA TYR A 518 -18.75 4.29 -24.14
C TYR A 518 -17.73 3.66 -23.18
N TYR A 519 -18.15 2.81 -22.24
CA TYR A 519 -17.25 2.14 -21.31
C TYR A 519 -16.25 1.24 -22.03
N GLU A 520 -16.71 0.41 -22.96
CA GLU A 520 -15.84 -0.44 -23.77
C GLU A 520 -14.78 0.41 -24.49
N LYS A 521 -15.19 1.51 -25.12
CA LYS A 521 -14.28 2.43 -25.81
C LYS A 521 -13.24 3.03 -24.86
N GLU A 522 -13.65 3.55 -23.71
CA GLU A 522 -12.73 4.19 -22.76
C GLU A 522 -11.78 3.19 -22.11
N ILE A 523 -12.22 1.96 -21.84
CA ILE A 523 -11.36 0.88 -21.35
C ILE A 523 -10.30 0.51 -22.40
N TRP A 524 -10.67 0.43 -23.67
CA TRP A 524 -9.69 0.21 -24.75
C TRP A 524 -8.72 1.37 -24.92
N ASN A 525 -9.20 2.63 -24.86
CA ASN A 525 -8.31 3.79 -24.88
C ASN A 525 -7.30 3.73 -23.72
N ARG A 526 -7.76 3.40 -22.51
CA ARG A 526 -6.92 3.27 -21.31
C ARG A 526 -5.90 2.15 -21.42
N HIS A 527 -6.27 1.02 -22.03
CA HIS A 527 -5.36 -0.06 -22.37
C HIS A 527 -4.28 0.40 -23.37
N ASP A 528 -4.68 1.12 -24.42
CA ASP A 528 -3.77 1.61 -25.46
C ASP A 528 -2.81 2.70 -24.95
N GLU A 529 -3.23 3.47 -23.93
CA GLU A 529 -2.38 4.39 -23.17
C GLU A 529 -1.34 3.66 -22.30
N GLY A 530 -1.50 2.36 -22.07
CA GLY A 530 -0.56 1.51 -21.34
C GLY A 530 -0.94 1.26 -19.88
N HIS A 531 -2.15 1.62 -19.44
CA HIS A 531 -2.61 1.32 -18.09
C HIS A 531 -2.98 -0.16 -17.94
N LYS A 532 -2.74 -0.70 -16.74
CA LYS A 532 -3.24 -2.01 -16.36
C LYS A 532 -4.73 -1.92 -16.04
N LEU A 533 -5.53 -2.73 -16.71
CA LEU A 533 -6.98 -2.73 -16.54
C LEU A 533 -7.43 -3.59 -15.37
N THR A 534 -8.40 -3.07 -14.62
CA THR A 534 -9.06 -3.73 -13.49
C THR A 534 -10.57 -3.45 -13.49
N PHE A 535 -11.34 -4.15 -12.67
CA PHE A 535 -12.76 -3.83 -12.52
C PHE A 535 -12.98 -2.44 -11.89
N ALA A 536 -12.04 -1.95 -11.08
CA ALA A 536 -12.10 -0.60 -10.53
C ALA A 536 -12.16 0.49 -11.62
N ASP A 537 -11.55 0.24 -12.79
CA ASP A 537 -11.62 1.17 -13.93
C ASP A 537 -13.03 1.25 -14.52
N LEU A 538 -13.69 0.10 -14.70
CA LEU A 538 -15.08 0.04 -15.14
C LEU A 538 -16.01 0.69 -14.10
N TRP A 539 -15.77 0.44 -12.82
CA TRP A 539 -16.53 1.05 -11.74
C TRP A 539 -16.40 2.59 -11.75
N GLY A 540 -15.20 3.12 -12.00
CA GLY A 540 -14.97 4.56 -12.17
C GLY A 540 -15.80 5.19 -13.30
N LEU A 541 -15.92 4.51 -14.44
CA LEU A 541 -16.73 4.98 -15.57
C LEU A 541 -18.24 4.91 -15.29
N ILE A 542 -18.68 3.89 -14.57
CA ILE A 542 -20.06 3.76 -14.09
C ILE A 542 -20.38 4.91 -13.14
N LEU A 543 -19.52 5.16 -12.14
CA LEU A 543 -19.67 6.28 -11.20
C LEU A 543 -19.71 7.64 -11.91
N GLU A 544 -18.83 7.84 -12.90
CA GLU A 544 -18.87 9.03 -13.72
C GLU A 544 -20.24 9.23 -14.36
N SER A 545 -20.80 8.18 -14.96
CA SER A 545 -22.12 8.24 -15.61
C SER A 545 -23.29 8.36 -14.63
N MET A 546 -23.10 7.93 -13.39
CA MET A 546 -24.09 8.07 -12.33
C MET A 546 -24.24 9.51 -11.85
N PHE A 547 -23.14 10.27 -11.86
CA PHE A 547 -23.09 11.61 -11.25
C PHE A 547 -22.78 12.74 -12.23
N HIS A 548 -22.50 12.42 -13.50
CA HIS A 548 -22.25 13.39 -14.56
C HIS A 548 -23.04 13.04 -15.82
N ASP A 549 -23.58 14.07 -16.47
CA ASP A 549 -24.28 13.89 -17.75
C ASP A 549 -23.32 13.80 -18.95
N LYS A 550 -22.04 14.16 -18.74
CA LYS A 550 -20.99 14.11 -19.75
C LYS A 550 -19.71 13.57 -19.12
N PRO A 551 -18.83 12.94 -19.92
CA PRO A 551 -17.50 12.55 -19.47
C PRO A 551 -16.75 13.72 -18.84
N ASP A 552 -16.10 13.46 -17.70
CA ASP A 552 -15.27 14.43 -17.00
C ASP A 552 -13.79 14.24 -17.37
N PRO A 553 -13.17 15.22 -18.07
CA PRO A 553 -11.77 15.13 -18.45
C PRO A 553 -10.80 15.53 -17.32
N HIS A 554 -11.29 16.05 -16.18
CA HIS A 554 -10.43 16.58 -15.13
C HIS A 554 -9.57 15.50 -14.47
N LYS A 555 -8.39 15.93 -14.03
CA LYS A 555 -7.36 15.10 -13.38
C LYS A 555 -7.04 15.64 -11.99
N LEU A 556 -6.25 14.90 -11.22
CA LEU A 556 -5.87 15.30 -9.87
C LEU A 556 -4.99 16.56 -9.91
N SER A 557 -4.04 16.63 -10.84
CA SER A 557 -3.17 17.79 -11.02
C SER A 557 -3.93 19.07 -11.40
N ASP A 558 -5.07 18.96 -12.09
CA ASP A 558 -5.90 20.12 -12.46
C ASP A 558 -6.45 20.86 -11.23
N GLN A 559 -6.66 20.16 -10.11
CA GLN A 559 -7.14 20.75 -8.86
C GLN A 559 -6.14 21.75 -8.25
N ARG A 560 -4.88 21.79 -8.70
CA ARG A 560 -3.92 22.84 -8.33
C ARG A 560 -4.48 24.25 -8.59
N GLN A 561 -5.32 24.41 -9.61
CA GLN A 561 -5.97 25.69 -9.93
C GLN A 561 -6.89 26.18 -8.79
N ALA A 562 -7.46 25.26 -8.01
CA ALA A 562 -8.33 25.58 -6.89
C ALA A 562 -7.57 25.90 -5.59
N ILE A 563 -6.25 25.72 -5.55
CA ILE A 563 -5.46 25.90 -4.31
C ILE A 563 -4.23 26.79 -4.50
N ASN A 564 -3.86 27.16 -5.73
CA ASN A 564 -2.65 27.94 -6.03
C ASN A 564 -2.57 29.31 -5.35
N LEU A 565 -3.69 29.92 -4.96
CA LEU A 565 -3.76 31.17 -4.20
C LEU A 565 -4.05 30.95 -2.70
N GLY A 566 -4.22 29.71 -2.25
CA GLY A 566 -4.69 29.39 -0.90
C GLY A 566 -6.18 29.67 -0.69
N GLN A 567 -6.96 29.82 -1.77
CA GLN A 567 -8.36 30.22 -1.73
C GLN A 567 -9.30 29.10 -1.27
N ASN A 568 -8.95 27.82 -1.46
CA ASN A 568 -9.68 26.69 -0.87
C ASN A 568 -8.75 25.91 0.07
N PRO A 569 -9.30 25.08 0.98
CA PRO A 569 -8.49 24.11 1.72
C PRO A 569 -7.79 23.13 0.76
N LEU A 570 -6.65 22.57 1.16
CA LEU A 570 -5.96 21.54 0.36
C LEU A 570 -6.76 20.23 0.42
N PRO A 571 -7.17 19.66 -0.73
CA PRO A 571 -7.82 18.35 -0.75
C PRO A 571 -6.79 17.25 -0.62
N ILE A 572 -7.05 16.30 0.27
CA ILE A 572 -6.24 15.10 0.45
C ILE A 572 -7.15 13.88 0.33
N TYR A 573 -6.78 12.95 -0.54
CA TYR A 573 -7.48 11.68 -0.74
C TYR A 573 -6.60 10.52 -0.23
N LEU A 574 -7.23 9.41 0.14
CA LEU A 574 -6.56 8.31 0.81
C LEU A 574 -6.95 6.96 0.21
N ALA A 575 -5.96 6.08 0.06
CA ALA A 575 -6.15 4.67 -0.25
C ALA A 575 -5.26 3.80 0.65
N LEU A 576 -5.54 2.50 0.70
CA LEU A 576 -4.64 1.51 1.29
C LEU A 576 -3.98 0.68 0.19
N ASN A 577 -2.67 0.54 0.24
CA ASN A 577 -1.94 -0.49 -0.48
C ASN A 577 -2.00 -1.80 0.31
N VAL A 578 -2.39 -2.89 -0.34
CA VAL A 578 -2.52 -4.24 0.24
C VAL A 578 -1.73 -5.27 -0.58
N LYS A 579 -1.65 -6.52 -0.10
CA LYS A 579 -1.03 -7.63 -0.84
C LYS A 579 -2.04 -8.74 -1.12
N LYS A 580 -1.93 -9.43 -2.26
CA LYS A 580 -2.91 -10.43 -2.74
C LYS A 580 -3.06 -11.68 -1.86
N ARG A 581 -2.02 -12.04 -1.12
CA ARG A 581 -1.97 -13.24 -0.24
C ARG A 581 -2.06 -12.91 1.25
N TYR A 582 -2.40 -11.67 1.58
CA TYR A 582 -2.50 -11.20 2.95
C TYR A 582 -3.86 -10.53 3.16
N SER A 583 -4.42 -10.69 4.35
CA SER A 583 -5.60 -9.90 4.73
C SER A 583 -5.20 -8.42 4.89
N THR A 584 -6.20 -7.52 4.87
CA THR A 584 -5.94 -6.09 5.11
C THR A 584 -5.33 -5.87 6.50
N LEU A 585 -5.68 -6.71 7.48
CA LEU A 585 -5.13 -6.64 8.83
C LEU A 585 -3.65 -7.05 8.85
N ASP A 586 -3.29 -8.09 8.08
CA ASP A 586 -1.93 -8.61 8.01
C ASP A 586 -0.96 -7.70 7.24
N PHE A 587 -1.46 -6.98 6.22
CA PHE A 587 -0.66 -6.03 5.44
C PHE A 587 -1.49 -4.87 4.89
N LYS A 588 -1.10 -3.65 5.24
CA LYS A 588 -1.70 -2.41 4.76
C LYS A 588 -0.75 -1.23 4.89
N GLU A 589 -0.82 -0.31 3.94
CA GLU A 589 -0.01 0.91 3.95
C GLU A 589 -0.80 2.10 3.42
N TRP A 590 -0.76 3.21 4.15
CA TRP A 590 -1.46 4.43 3.76
C TRP A 590 -0.80 5.11 2.56
N VAL A 591 -1.59 5.31 1.50
CA VAL A 591 -1.19 6.06 0.29
C VAL A 591 -1.98 7.35 0.21
N GLU A 592 -1.27 8.47 0.31
CA GLU A 592 -1.82 9.81 0.25
C GLU A 592 -1.83 10.34 -1.17
N PHE A 593 -2.89 11.05 -1.55
CA PHE A 593 -3.02 11.73 -2.83
C PHE A 593 -3.39 13.19 -2.62
N THR A 594 -2.58 14.09 -3.16
CA THR A 594 -2.86 15.52 -3.20
C THR A 594 -2.74 16.02 -4.65
N PRO A 595 -3.23 17.22 -4.97
CA PRO A 595 -2.98 17.81 -6.28
C PRO A 595 -1.49 18.02 -6.57
N TYR A 596 -0.61 18.04 -5.56
CA TYR A 596 0.83 18.21 -5.73
C TYR A 596 1.54 16.88 -5.92
N GLU A 597 1.41 15.97 -4.96
CA GLU A 597 2.14 14.71 -4.91
C GLU A 597 1.27 13.53 -4.43
N VAL A 598 1.71 12.33 -4.78
CA VAL A 598 1.15 11.04 -4.36
C VAL A 598 2.26 10.22 -3.73
N GLY A 599 2.02 9.58 -2.57
CA GLY A 599 3.09 8.83 -1.92
C GLY A 599 2.71 8.07 -0.65
N PHE A 600 3.71 7.37 -0.12
CA PHE A 600 3.61 6.55 1.08
C PHE A 600 4.09 7.31 2.31
N LEU A 601 3.24 7.41 3.33
CA LEU A 601 3.58 8.03 4.61
C LEU A 601 4.73 7.27 5.32
N LYS A 602 4.61 5.94 5.35
CA LYS A 602 5.56 5.02 5.98
C LYS A 602 6.99 5.12 5.42
N TYR A 603 7.10 5.34 4.11
CA TYR A 603 8.39 5.32 3.42
C TYR A 603 8.98 6.69 3.19
N GLY A 604 8.19 7.77 3.32
CA GLY A 604 8.62 9.11 2.93
C GLY A 604 8.99 9.17 1.45
N ALA A 605 8.20 8.53 0.58
CA ALA A 605 8.47 8.41 -0.85
C ALA A 605 7.26 8.90 -1.66
N PHE A 606 7.48 9.93 -2.47
CA PHE A 606 6.44 10.67 -3.16
C PHE A 606 6.82 10.96 -4.61
N ILE A 607 5.83 10.99 -5.50
CA ILE A 607 5.95 11.38 -6.91
C ILE A 607 4.95 12.51 -7.20
N ASN A 608 5.15 13.25 -8.29
CA ASN A 608 4.15 14.24 -8.71
C ASN A 608 2.83 13.55 -9.04
N ALA A 609 1.71 14.22 -8.77
CA ALA A 609 0.37 13.66 -9.00
C ALA A 609 0.14 13.18 -10.44
N GLU A 610 0.65 13.92 -11.43
CA GLU A 610 0.55 13.60 -12.86
C GLU A 610 1.37 12.39 -13.31
N ASP A 611 2.30 11.94 -12.47
CA ASP A 611 3.17 10.80 -12.77
C ASP A 611 2.63 9.49 -12.15
N PHE A 612 1.57 9.56 -11.34
CA PHE A 612 0.96 8.38 -10.74
C PHE A 612 0.38 7.43 -11.79
N GLY A 613 0.83 6.16 -11.72
CA GLY A 613 0.54 5.12 -12.71
C GLY A 613 1.64 4.92 -13.75
N SER A 614 2.60 5.85 -13.87
CA SER A 614 3.82 5.66 -14.67
C SER A 614 4.73 4.58 -14.10
N GLU A 615 5.64 4.06 -14.92
CA GLU A 615 6.56 3.00 -14.51
C GLU A 615 7.88 3.59 -14.01
N PHE A 616 8.32 3.15 -12.83
CA PHE A 616 9.57 3.59 -12.21
C PHE A 616 10.48 2.40 -11.91
N TYR A 617 11.77 2.69 -11.78
CA TYR A 617 12.77 1.75 -11.29
C TYR A 617 13.88 2.53 -10.58
N MET A 618 14.27 2.12 -9.37
CA MET A 618 15.32 2.76 -8.57
C MET A 618 15.10 4.27 -8.32
N GLY A 619 13.85 4.73 -8.28
CA GLY A 619 13.54 6.15 -8.10
C GLY A 619 13.50 7.00 -9.38
N HIS A 620 13.77 6.39 -10.53
CA HIS A 620 13.75 7.05 -11.82
C HIS A 620 12.54 6.62 -12.65
N MET A 621 11.96 7.56 -13.39
CA MET A 621 10.85 7.28 -14.28
C MET A 621 11.36 6.59 -15.55
N MET A 622 10.91 5.36 -15.78
CA MET A 622 11.30 4.57 -16.95
C MET A 622 10.35 4.81 -18.13
N LYS A 623 9.06 4.89 -17.85
CA LYS A 623 8.02 5.12 -18.85
C LYS A 623 6.89 5.97 -18.27
N LYS A 624 6.74 7.17 -18.84
CA LYS A 624 5.62 8.06 -18.53
C LYS A 624 4.34 7.51 -19.15
N ILE A 625 3.32 7.32 -18.31
CA ILE A 625 1.96 6.97 -18.72
C ILE A 625 1.10 8.22 -18.52
N PRO A 626 0.14 8.52 -19.42
CA PRO A 626 -0.75 9.68 -19.24
C PRO A 626 -1.44 9.68 -17.87
N GLU A 627 -1.54 10.86 -17.26
CA GLU A 627 -2.24 11.02 -15.98
C GLU A 627 -3.70 10.56 -16.11
N SER A 628 -4.13 9.72 -15.16
CA SER A 628 -5.50 9.19 -15.13
C SER A 628 -6.51 10.30 -14.85
N ARG A 629 -7.64 10.25 -15.56
CA ARG A 629 -8.83 11.05 -15.22
C ARG A 629 -9.32 10.73 -13.81
N LEU A 630 -9.90 11.72 -13.14
CA LEU A 630 -10.40 11.59 -11.77
C LEU A 630 -11.44 10.47 -11.60
N CYS A 631 -12.22 10.14 -12.64
CA CYS A 631 -13.18 9.03 -12.56
C CYS A 631 -12.52 7.67 -12.23
N PHE A 632 -11.32 7.40 -12.76
CA PHE A 632 -10.59 6.16 -12.46
C PHE A 632 -10.03 6.16 -11.04
N MET A 633 -9.57 7.33 -10.56
CA MET A 633 -9.15 7.50 -9.16
C MET A 633 -10.35 7.38 -8.21
N GLN A 634 -11.51 7.93 -8.59
CA GLN A 634 -12.76 7.79 -7.86
C GLN A 634 -13.18 6.32 -7.76
N GLY A 635 -13.06 5.56 -8.86
CA GLY A 635 -13.25 4.12 -8.89
C GLY A 635 -12.34 3.40 -7.88
N MET A 636 -11.05 3.76 -7.83
CA MET A 636 -10.07 3.22 -6.88
C MET A 636 -10.37 3.60 -5.41
N TRP A 637 -10.62 4.88 -5.11
CA TRP A 637 -10.90 5.34 -3.74
C TRP A 637 -12.22 4.83 -3.17
N SER A 638 -13.14 4.35 -4.03
CA SER A 638 -14.46 3.86 -3.63
C SER A 638 -14.76 2.46 -4.14
N ASN A 639 -13.72 1.63 -4.29
CA ASN A 639 -13.85 0.22 -4.69
C ASN A 639 -14.32 -0.68 -3.52
N ILE A 640 -15.27 -0.22 -2.71
CA ILE A 640 -15.76 -0.90 -1.49
C ILE A 640 -16.34 -2.31 -1.76
N TYR A 641 -16.67 -2.65 -3.01
CA TYR A 641 -17.05 -4.01 -3.43
C TYR A 641 -15.85 -4.97 -3.63
N SER A 642 -14.64 -4.57 -3.22
CA SER A 642 -13.40 -5.38 -3.26
C SER A 642 -13.13 -6.22 -2.00
N GLN A 643 -14.10 -6.36 -1.10
CA GLN A 643 -13.94 -7.15 0.13
C GLN A 643 -13.53 -8.57 -0.23
N ASN A 644 -12.46 -9.06 0.41
CA ASN A 644 -12.20 -10.49 0.43
C ASN A 644 -13.08 -11.13 1.53
N LEU A 645 -13.22 -12.46 1.49
CA LEU A 645 -14.08 -13.19 2.43
C LEU A 645 -13.63 -12.99 3.90
N LEU A 646 -12.32 -12.81 4.13
CA LEU A 646 -11.75 -12.60 5.45
C LEU A 646 -12.11 -11.22 6.04
N ASP A 647 -12.09 -10.17 5.22
CA ASP A 647 -12.44 -8.80 5.61
C ASP A 647 -13.92 -8.76 6.08
N ALA A 648 -14.80 -9.52 5.42
CA ALA A 648 -16.21 -9.64 5.78
C ALA A 648 -16.44 -10.43 7.08
N LEU A 649 -15.65 -11.48 7.33
CA LEU A 649 -15.73 -12.31 8.54
C LEU A 649 -15.16 -11.60 9.77
N TYR A 650 -14.15 -10.73 9.60
CA TYR A 650 -13.62 -9.91 10.69
C TYR A 650 -14.66 -8.91 11.22
N LEU A 651 -15.47 -8.32 10.34
CA LEU A 651 -16.59 -7.46 10.73
C LEU A 651 -17.71 -8.23 11.47
N ALA A 652 -17.64 -9.57 11.52
CA ALA A 652 -18.65 -10.44 12.12
C ALA A 652 -18.26 -11.04 13.50
N GLU A 653 -17.20 -10.54 14.15
CA GLU A 653 -16.79 -10.90 15.54
C GLU A 653 -16.55 -12.41 15.79
N HIS A 654 -15.79 -13.09 14.91
CA HIS A 654 -15.35 -14.48 15.16
C HIS A 654 -13.83 -14.58 15.35
N SER A 655 -13.43 -15.51 16.24
CA SER A 655 -12.08 -15.62 16.81
C SER A 655 -10.95 -15.58 15.76
N GLU A 656 -10.10 -14.56 15.88
CA GLU A 656 -8.93 -14.29 15.03
C GLU A 656 -8.00 -15.51 14.89
N ASP A 657 -7.92 -16.35 15.93
CA ASP A 657 -7.01 -17.50 16.01
C ASP A 657 -7.26 -18.58 14.95
N PHE A 658 -8.53 -18.78 14.54
CA PHE A 658 -8.85 -19.84 13.59
C PHE A 658 -8.30 -19.53 12.19
N TRP A 659 -8.52 -18.31 11.68
CA TRP A 659 -8.16 -17.95 10.32
C TRP A 659 -6.68 -17.66 10.15
N HIS A 660 -6.01 -17.08 11.15
CA HIS A 660 -4.56 -16.84 11.11
C HIS A 660 -3.75 -18.13 10.93
N ARG A 661 -4.26 -19.27 11.42
CA ARG A 661 -3.64 -20.59 11.23
C ARG A 661 -3.59 -21.04 9.76
N TRP A 662 -4.54 -20.57 8.94
CA TRP A 662 -4.67 -20.96 7.53
C TRP A 662 -4.15 -19.89 6.56
N THR A 663 -4.14 -18.61 6.96
CA THR A 663 -3.71 -17.50 6.11
C THR A 663 -2.22 -17.15 6.24
N ARG A 664 -1.60 -17.38 7.40
CA ARG A 664 -0.18 -17.06 7.64
C ARG A 664 0.69 -18.32 7.56
N PRO A 665 1.87 -18.28 6.91
CA PRO A 665 2.86 -19.33 7.08
C PRO A 665 3.29 -19.40 8.55
N ARG A 666 3.58 -20.60 9.06
CA ARG A 666 4.04 -20.77 10.45
C ARG A 666 5.44 -20.18 10.56
N MET A 667 5.57 -19.14 11.38
CA MET A 667 6.83 -18.45 11.62
C MET A 667 7.32 -18.75 13.04
N TYR A 668 8.57 -19.19 13.15
CA TYR A 668 9.26 -19.41 14.41
C TYR A 668 10.52 -18.55 14.44
N GLU A 669 10.77 -17.84 15.54
CA GLU A 669 12.07 -17.21 15.76
C GLU A 669 13.05 -18.31 16.24
N ILE A 670 14.13 -18.51 15.48
CA ILE A 670 15.21 -19.39 15.93
C ILE A 670 16.03 -18.53 16.89
N GLU A 671 15.93 -18.81 18.20
CA GLU A 671 16.76 -18.15 19.20
C GLU A 671 18.23 -18.32 18.83
N GLU A 672 18.90 -17.21 18.53
CA GLU A 672 20.35 -17.23 18.45
C GLU A 672 20.89 -17.25 19.88
N ASP A 673 21.79 -18.20 20.19
CA ASP A 673 22.59 -18.24 21.42
C ASP A 673 23.51 -16.99 21.50
N ILE A 674 22.93 -15.80 21.61
CA ILE A 674 23.66 -14.56 21.88
C ILE A 674 23.87 -14.55 23.39
N PRO A 675 25.12 -14.57 23.88
CA PRO A 675 25.37 -14.50 25.30
C PRO A 675 24.73 -13.24 25.92
N PRO A 676 24.08 -13.35 27.09
CA PRO A 676 23.25 -12.28 27.68
C PRO A 676 24.00 -10.98 28.00
N TRP A 677 25.33 -10.95 27.90
CA TRP A 677 26.18 -9.78 28.14
C TRP A 677 26.50 -8.95 26.89
N LEU A 678 26.14 -9.41 25.68
CA LEU A 678 26.34 -8.62 24.46
C LEU A 678 25.14 -7.69 24.22
N PRO A 679 25.36 -6.39 23.89
CA PRO A 679 24.26 -5.49 23.58
C PRO A 679 23.47 -6.02 22.37
N LYS A 680 22.16 -6.28 22.55
CA LYS A 680 21.27 -6.55 21.42
C LYS A 680 21.23 -5.30 20.54
N ARG A 681 21.74 -5.40 19.32
CA ARG A 681 21.68 -4.31 18.32
C ARG A 681 20.23 -4.20 17.84
N PRO A 682 19.51 -3.10 18.10
CA PRO A 682 18.06 -3.02 17.88
C PRO A 682 17.66 -3.05 16.40
N TYR A 683 18.57 -2.71 15.49
CA TYR A 683 18.37 -2.75 14.04
C TYR A 683 18.58 -4.15 13.44
N VAL A 684 19.18 -5.09 14.18
CA VAL A 684 19.47 -6.44 13.67
C VAL A 684 18.24 -7.33 13.87
N GLN A 685 17.84 -8.01 12.79
CA GLN A 685 16.64 -8.84 12.80
C GLN A 685 16.95 -10.24 13.32
N PRO A 686 16.03 -10.83 14.12
CA PRO A 686 16.17 -12.21 14.56
C PRO A 686 16.08 -13.15 13.36
N THR A 687 16.80 -14.27 13.43
CA THR A 687 16.69 -15.35 12.45
C THR A 687 15.31 -15.99 12.55
N ARG A 688 14.61 -16.11 11.42
CA ARG A 688 13.23 -16.63 11.37
C ARG A 688 13.14 -17.83 10.46
N LEU A 689 12.38 -18.82 10.89
CA LEU A 689 12.01 -20.01 10.14
C LEU A 689 10.56 -19.89 9.69
N PHE A 690 10.34 -20.07 8.40
CA PHE A 690 9.04 -20.15 7.76
C PHE A 690 8.78 -21.58 7.29
N ILE A 691 7.64 -22.13 7.71
CA ILE A 691 7.17 -23.43 7.24
C ILE A 691 5.86 -23.18 6.47
N PRO A 692 5.80 -23.53 5.16
CA PRO A 692 4.58 -23.39 4.38
C PRO A 692 3.48 -24.32 4.92
N ASN A 693 2.22 -23.91 4.74
CA ASN A 693 1.06 -24.65 5.26
C ASN A 693 0.60 -25.80 4.33
N GLY A 694 1.36 -26.09 3.26
CA GLY A 694 1.05 -27.10 2.24
C GLY A 694 0.10 -26.60 1.14
N SER A 695 0.06 -27.34 0.03
CA SER A 695 -0.64 -26.95 -1.22
C SER A 695 -2.15 -26.71 -1.05
N VAL A 696 -2.84 -27.51 -0.23
CA VAL A 696 -4.29 -27.35 0.04
C VAL A 696 -4.57 -26.05 0.81
N SER A 697 -3.75 -25.72 1.81
CA SER A 697 -3.89 -24.46 2.56
C SER A 697 -3.62 -23.25 1.69
N ASP A 698 -2.67 -23.34 0.75
CA ASP A 698 -2.37 -22.26 -0.19
C ASP A 698 -3.53 -21.99 -1.15
N VAL A 699 -4.21 -23.03 -1.63
CA VAL A 699 -5.43 -22.90 -2.45
C VAL A 699 -6.56 -22.25 -1.64
N ILE A 700 -6.79 -22.69 -0.40
CA ILE A 700 -7.79 -22.08 0.48
C ILE A 700 -7.46 -20.61 0.73
N ARG A 701 -6.19 -20.31 1.06
CA ARG A 701 -5.71 -18.94 1.27
C ARG A 701 -5.96 -18.08 0.03
N ASP A 702 -5.55 -18.55 -1.14
CA ASP A 702 -5.74 -17.80 -2.38
C ASP A 702 -7.22 -17.51 -2.62
N VAL A 703 -8.13 -18.47 -2.36
CA VAL A 703 -9.59 -18.26 -2.47
C VAL A 703 -10.12 -17.24 -1.45
N ILE A 704 -9.77 -17.35 -0.17
CA ILE A 704 -10.31 -16.46 0.89
C ILE A 704 -9.72 -15.05 0.86
N THR A 705 -8.50 -14.87 0.32
CA THR A 705 -7.87 -13.56 0.13
C THR A 705 -8.10 -12.95 -1.26
N MET A 706 -8.82 -13.65 -2.17
CA MET A 706 -9.18 -13.10 -3.48
C MET A 706 -9.92 -11.77 -3.34
N ARG A 707 -9.45 -10.74 -4.06
CA ARG A 707 -10.10 -9.44 -4.18
C ARG A 707 -10.56 -9.23 -5.61
N PRO A 708 -11.86 -9.37 -5.91
CA PRO A 708 -12.34 -9.30 -7.29
C PRO A 708 -12.26 -7.89 -7.91
N VAL A 709 -12.14 -6.84 -7.08
CA VAL A 709 -12.29 -5.43 -7.52
C VAL A 709 -11.10 -4.53 -7.11
N VAL A 710 -9.94 -5.13 -6.81
CA VAL A 710 -8.71 -4.38 -6.46
C VAL A 710 -8.17 -3.56 -7.65
N ALA A 711 -7.73 -2.33 -7.38
CA ALA A 711 -7.13 -1.47 -8.39
C ALA A 711 -5.61 -1.69 -8.44
N SER A 712 -5.04 -1.85 -9.64
CA SER A 712 -3.64 -2.23 -9.81
C SER A 712 -2.90 -1.14 -10.59
N TYR A 713 -1.87 -0.54 -9.97
CA TYR A 713 -1.05 0.52 -10.56
C TYR A 713 0.42 0.15 -10.52
N SER A 714 1.22 0.66 -11.47
CA SER A 714 2.67 0.46 -11.46
C SER A 714 3.28 0.95 -10.15
N ASN A 715 4.15 0.14 -9.55
CA ASN A 715 4.80 0.49 -8.29
C ASN A 715 5.90 1.54 -8.51
N PHE A 716 5.66 2.76 -8.04
CA PHE A 716 6.63 3.84 -8.22
C PHE A 716 7.87 3.71 -7.32
N ILE A 717 7.83 2.91 -6.23
CA ILE A 717 9.01 2.62 -5.40
C ILE A 717 9.74 1.33 -5.80
N LYS A 718 9.38 0.73 -6.96
CA LYS A 718 9.96 -0.52 -7.46
C LYS A 718 11.49 -0.47 -7.51
N GLY A 719 12.09 -1.50 -6.92
CA GLY A 719 13.53 -1.72 -6.94
C GLY A 719 14.32 -0.94 -5.89
N LEU A 720 13.76 0.08 -5.25
CA LEU A 720 14.43 0.71 -4.10
C LEU A 720 14.78 -0.34 -3.04
N GLN A 721 15.75 -0.06 -2.19
CA GLN A 721 16.18 -0.97 -1.13
C GLN A 721 15.99 -0.32 0.24
N PHE A 722 15.87 -1.12 1.30
CA PHE A 722 15.85 -0.56 2.65
C PHE A 722 17.25 -0.19 3.13
N ASN A 723 17.33 0.89 3.90
CA ASN A 723 18.48 1.22 4.71
C ASN A 723 18.63 0.20 5.85
N ASP A 724 19.84 -0.20 6.23
CA ASP A 724 20.08 -1.18 7.29
C ASP A 724 19.45 -0.78 8.64
N LYS A 725 19.30 0.53 8.88
CA LYS A 725 18.75 1.11 10.12
C LYS A 725 17.32 1.63 9.97
N TYR A 726 16.57 1.21 8.93
CA TYR A 726 15.23 1.73 8.69
C TYR A 726 14.26 1.55 9.88
N LEU A 727 14.43 0.48 10.69
CA LEU A 727 13.64 0.22 11.88
C LEU A 727 13.89 1.21 13.03
N GLU A 728 15.01 1.93 13.02
CA GLU A 728 15.31 2.99 14.01
C GLU A 728 14.74 4.35 13.58
N ASN A 729 14.24 4.46 12.34
CA ASN A 729 13.66 5.70 11.86
C ASN A 729 12.29 5.94 12.51
N ASN A 730 12.15 7.05 13.23
CA ASN A 730 10.91 7.40 13.92
C ASN A 730 9.71 7.54 12.96
N ASN A 731 9.93 8.07 11.75
CA ASN A 731 8.84 8.26 10.79
C ASN A 731 8.39 6.93 10.18
N PHE A 732 9.31 5.99 9.94
CA PHE A 732 8.93 4.62 9.57
C PHE A 732 8.16 3.94 10.70
N SER A 733 8.71 4.02 11.92
CA SER A 733 8.17 3.38 13.12
C SER A 733 6.76 3.87 13.45
N MET A 734 6.47 5.14 13.21
CA MET A 734 5.14 5.74 13.37
C MET A 734 4.05 5.05 12.53
N TRP A 735 4.42 4.48 11.38
CA TRP A 735 3.51 3.80 10.45
C TRP A 735 3.83 2.31 10.32
N LYS A 736 4.60 1.76 11.27
CA LYS A 736 4.97 0.35 11.33
C LYS A 736 3.80 -0.42 11.94
N ASP A 737 2.98 -0.98 11.07
CA ASP A 737 1.69 -1.53 11.43
C ASP A 737 1.62 -3.06 11.40
N THR A 738 2.58 -3.71 10.76
CA THR A 738 2.48 -5.16 10.51
C THR A 738 3.75 -5.92 10.83
N VAL A 739 3.62 -7.23 11.11
CA VAL A 739 4.76 -8.12 11.37
C VAL A 739 5.71 -8.17 10.17
N LEU A 740 5.16 -8.01 8.95
CA LEU A 740 5.93 -7.96 7.70
C LEU A 740 6.84 -6.72 7.61
N ASP A 741 6.62 -5.69 8.41
CA ASP A 741 7.48 -4.49 8.42
C ASP A 741 8.88 -4.78 8.94
N CYS A 742 9.05 -5.93 9.62
CA CYS A 742 10.35 -6.46 10.01
C CYS A 742 10.94 -7.43 8.97
N ASN A 743 10.35 -7.55 7.78
CA ASN A 743 10.77 -8.47 6.73
C ASN A 743 10.93 -7.67 5.41
N PRO A 744 12.03 -6.92 5.22
CA PRO A 744 12.17 -5.95 4.12
C PRO A 744 11.97 -6.59 2.75
N ASN A 745 12.48 -7.80 2.50
CA ASN A 745 12.33 -8.50 1.21
C ASN A 745 10.88 -8.82 0.82
N HIS A 746 9.92 -8.66 1.74
CA HIS A 746 8.50 -8.90 1.53
C HIS A 746 7.67 -7.61 1.58
N LEU A 747 8.30 -6.44 1.60
CA LEU A 747 7.63 -5.14 1.57
C LEU A 747 7.32 -4.71 0.13
N THR A 748 6.92 -3.45 -0.06
CA THR A 748 6.27 -3.00 -1.28
C THR A 748 7.24 -2.76 -2.43
N GLU A 749 8.49 -2.41 -2.18
CA GLU A 749 9.54 -2.15 -3.17
C GLU A 749 9.88 -3.36 -4.05
N SER A 750 9.64 -4.58 -3.56
CA SER A 750 9.84 -5.82 -4.31
C SER A 750 8.69 -6.15 -5.28
N GLU A 751 7.53 -5.51 -5.12
CA GLU A 751 6.35 -5.77 -5.93
C GLU A 751 6.38 -5.00 -7.25
N GLU A 752 5.83 -5.58 -8.31
CA GLU A 752 5.71 -4.91 -9.60
C GLU A 752 4.57 -3.87 -9.62
N TYR A 753 3.50 -4.15 -8.89
CA TYR A 753 2.28 -3.36 -8.86
C TYR A 753 1.86 -3.04 -7.42
N LEU A 754 1.32 -1.84 -7.23
CA LEU A 754 0.52 -1.49 -6.06
C LEU A 754 -0.88 -2.04 -6.24
N GLU A 755 -1.45 -2.58 -5.17
CA GLU A 755 -2.81 -3.09 -5.15
C GLU A 755 -3.59 -2.21 -4.17
N LEU A 756 -4.35 -1.27 -4.71
CA LEU A 756 -5.00 -0.19 -3.96
C LEU A 756 -6.47 -0.48 -3.69
N VAL A 757 -6.88 -0.23 -2.46
CA VAL A 757 -8.24 -0.46 -1.97
C VAL A 757 -8.77 0.71 -1.14
N ASP A 758 -10.10 0.80 -1.05
CA ASP A 758 -10.81 1.75 -0.20
C ASP A 758 -10.40 1.58 1.27
N THR A 759 -10.00 2.68 1.90
CA THR A 759 -9.60 2.72 3.32
C THR A 759 -10.67 2.23 4.29
N ALA A 760 -11.95 2.33 3.89
CA ALA A 760 -13.07 1.89 4.72
C ALA A 760 -13.08 0.37 4.98
N PHE A 761 -12.23 -0.42 4.31
CA PHE A 761 -12.00 -1.84 4.65
C PHE A 761 -11.31 -2.06 5.98
N PHE A 762 -10.51 -1.09 6.46
CA PHE A 762 -9.76 -1.24 7.69
C PHE A 762 -10.33 -0.37 8.80
N ILE A 763 -10.17 0.94 8.68
CA ILE A 763 -10.75 1.92 9.61
C ILE A 763 -11.40 2.99 8.74
N ASN A 764 -12.66 3.26 9.01
CA ASN A 764 -13.43 4.26 8.28
C ASN A 764 -13.02 5.70 8.69
N THR A 765 -11.81 6.12 8.30
CA THR A 765 -11.20 7.40 8.67
C THR A 765 -10.29 7.93 7.55
N SER A 766 -10.32 9.23 7.31
CA SER A 766 -9.39 9.93 6.41
C SER A 766 -8.30 10.71 7.16
N CYS A 767 -8.17 10.48 8.47
CA CYS A 767 -7.29 11.23 9.36
C CYS A 767 -5.77 10.97 9.23
N PRO A 768 -5.25 9.79 8.84
CA PRO A 768 -3.81 9.51 8.88
C PRO A 768 -2.90 10.58 8.23
N PRO A 769 -3.21 11.11 7.03
CA PRO A 769 -2.48 12.23 6.44
C PRO A 769 -2.36 13.47 7.36
N LEU A 770 -3.39 13.78 8.14
CA LEU A 770 -3.43 14.96 9.01
C LEU A 770 -2.53 14.83 10.25
N LEU A 771 -2.25 13.59 10.66
CA LEU A 771 -1.43 13.30 11.83
C LEU A 771 0.06 13.26 11.52
N ARG A 772 0.46 13.52 10.27
CA ARG A 772 1.85 13.80 9.90
C ARG A 772 2.37 14.96 10.77
N PRO A 773 3.48 14.79 11.51
CA PRO A 773 4.03 15.84 12.36
C PRO A 773 4.30 17.16 11.61
N GLU A 774 4.62 17.06 10.32
CA GLU A 774 4.99 18.21 9.50
C GLU A 774 3.80 19.11 9.13
N ARG A 775 2.56 18.60 9.21
CA ARG A 775 1.34 19.42 8.99
C ARG A 775 0.93 20.23 10.22
N GLN A 776 1.39 19.84 11.41
CA GLN A 776 1.13 20.54 12.67
C GLN A 776 -0.35 20.92 12.86
N VAL A 777 -1.26 19.97 12.59
CA VAL A 777 -2.71 20.20 12.70
C VAL A 777 -3.08 20.45 14.17
N ASP A 778 -3.72 21.59 14.44
CA ASP A 778 -4.12 21.99 15.79
C ASP A 778 -5.55 21.58 16.14
N ILE A 779 -6.43 21.57 15.14
CA ILE A 779 -7.84 21.20 15.29
C ILE A 779 -8.23 20.23 14.17
N ILE A 780 -8.91 19.15 14.55
CA ILE A 780 -9.58 18.24 13.62
C ILE A 780 -11.09 18.33 13.84
N ILE A 781 -11.81 18.74 12.81
CA ILE A 781 -13.27 18.60 12.74
C ILE A 781 -13.55 17.26 12.06
N HIS A 782 -13.96 16.27 12.85
CA HIS A 782 -14.29 14.92 12.42
C HIS A 782 -15.78 14.83 12.11
N LEU A 783 -16.11 14.82 10.83
CA LEU A 783 -17.46 14.62 10.33
C LEU A 783 -17.69 13.16 9.99
N ASN A 784 -18.39 12.44 10.87
CA ASN A 784 -18.65 11.03 10.70
C ASN A 784 -19.97 10.80 9.96
N TYR A 785 -19.93 10.04 8.87
CA TYR A 785 -21.04 9.64 8.03
C TYR A 785 -21.21 8.13 7.91
N SER A 786 -20.59 7.38 8.83
CA SER A 786 -20.65 5.92 8.87
C SER A 786 -22.09 5.43 8.97
N GLY A 787 -22.38 4.26 8.41
CA GLY A 787 -23.63 3.56 8.67
C GLY A 787 -23.51 2.72 9.94
N GLY A 788 -24.61 2.54 10.67
CA GLY A 788 -24.62 1.76 11.91
C GLY A 788 -24.00 2.51 13.09
N ALA A 789 -23.20 1.82 13.90
CA ALA A 789 -22.56 2.34 15.11
C ALA A 789 -21.67 3.55 14.78
N GLN A 790 -22.06 4.73 15.26
CA GLN A 790 -21.38 5.98 14.92
C GLN A 790 -20.02 6.08 15.62
N GLU A 791 -19.91 5.56 16.83
CA GLU A 791 -18.75 5.58 17.69
C GLU A 791 -17.61 4.65 17.21
N LEU A 792 -17.93 3.59 16.47
CA LEU A 792 -16.98 2.54 16.10
C LEU A 792 -15.74 3.08 15.32
N PRO A 793 -15.86 3.91 14.28
CA PRO A 793 -14.70 4.50 13.60
C PRO A 793 -13.81 5.34 14.52
N LEU A 794 -14.41 6.06 15.48
CA LEU A 794 -13.67 6.86 16.44
C LEU A 794 -12.88 5.95 17.40
N ASP A 795 -13.54 4.93 17.94
CA ASP A 795 -12.92 3.97 18.86
C ASP A 795 -11.79 3.16 18.18
N LEU A 796 -11.97 2.74 16.93
CA LEU A 796 -10.95 2.07 16.14
C LEU A 796 -9.76 2.99 15.84
N SER A 797 -10.03 4.22 15.40
CA SER A 797 -8.98 5.21 15.10
C SER A 797 -8.14 5.51 16.34
N THR A 798 -8.79 5.76 17.48
CA THR A 798 -8.10 6.09 18.74
C THR A 798 -7.23 4.94 19.23
N ARG A 799 -7.74 3.70 19.17
CA ARG A 799 -6.94 2.51 19.49
C ARG A 799 -5.73 2.36 18.58
N TYR A 800 -5.95 2.54 17.27
CA TYR A 800 -4.88 2.45 16.28
C TYR A 800 -3.79 3.49 16.52
N TYR A 801 -4.13 4.77 16.68
CA TYR A 801 -3.15 5.83 16.92
C TYR A 801 -2.42 5.65 18.26
N HIS A 802 -3.14 5.18 19.29
CA HIS A 802 -2.52 4.86 20.58
C HIS A 802 -1.48 3.74 20.47
N HIS A 803 -1.81 2.63 19.80
CA HIS A 803 -0.87 1.52 19.57
C HIS A 803 0.37 1.96 18.77
N GLN A 804 0.19 2.89 17.83
CA GLN A 804 1.27 3.44 17.00
C GLN A 804 2.07 4.57 17.68
N GLY A 805 1.69 4.99 18.88
CA GLY A 805 2.31 6.13 19.57
C GLY A 805 2.09 7.48 18.88
N ILE A 806 1.08 7.58 18.01
CA ILE A 806 0.70 8.81 17.30
C ILE A 806 -0.09 9.71 18.25
N PRO A 807 0.31 10.99 18.45
CA PRO A 807 -0.44 11.91 19.30
C PRO A 807 -1.88 12.11 18.82
N PHE A 808 -2.84 11.68 19.64
CA PHE A 808 -4.27 11.83 19.39
C PHE A 808 -4.99 11.99 20.75
N PRO A 809 -6.05 12.83 20.85
CA PRO A 809 -6.70 13.06 22.14
C PRO A 809 -7.39 11.79 22.66
N LYS A 810 -7.52 11.69 23.99
CA LYS A 810 -8.33 10.64 24.62
C LYS A 810 -9.82 10.88 24.29
N THR A 811 -10.46 9.95 23.58
CA THR A 811 -11.85 10.08 23.14
C THR A 811 -12.81 9.22 23.96
N VAL A 812 -12.98 9.54 25.23
CA VAL A 812 -13.86 8.76 26.14
C VAL A 812 -15.29 9.30 26.07
N LEU A 813 -16.20 8.49 25.52
CA LEU A 813 -17.65 8.70 25.59
C LEU A 813 -18.23 7.97 26.81
N THR A 814 -19.11 8.61 27.57
CA THR A 814 -19.78 7.96 28.70
C THR A 814 -20.78 6.90 28.24
N GLU A 815 -21.17 5.97 29.12
CA GLU A 815 -22.22 4.99 28.79
C GLU A 815 -23.55 5.66 28.39
N GLU A 816 -23.85 6.82 28.98
CA GLU A 816 -25.04 7.58 28.64
C GLU A 816 -24.93 8.22 27.25
N ASP A 817 -23.76 8.80 26.92
CA ASP A 817 -23.51 9.34 25.57
C ASP A 817 -23.61 8.23 24.51
N ARG A 818 -23.15 7.01 24.80
CA ARG A 818 -23.25 5.86 23.88
C ARG A 818 -24.70 5.39 23.67
N LYS A 819 -25.58 5.56 24.67
CA LYS A 819 -27.01 5.27 24.52
C LYS A 819 -27.73 6.37 23.74
N HIS A 820 -27.34 7.63 23.97
CA HIS A 820 -27.99 8.82 23.42
C HIS A 820 -26.93 9.78 22.88
N LEU A 821 -26.46 9.52 21.66
CA LEU A 821 -25.43 10.34 21.04
C LEU A 821 -25.95 11.75 20.69
N LYS A 822 -25.22 12.77 21.14
CA LYS A 822 -25.40 14.18 20.78
C LYS A 822 -24.75 14.51 19.44
N GLU A 823 -25.08 15.67 18.88
CA GLU A 823 -24.58 16.10 17.56
C GLU A 823 -23.09 16.46 17.55
N CYS A 824 -22.48 16.82 18.68
CA CYS A 824 -21.08 17.22 18.75
C CYS A 824 -20.43 16.89 20.10
N TYR A 825 -19.17 16.47 20.05
CA TYR A 825 -18.29 16.27 21.21
C TYR A 825 -16.97 17.00 21.00
N LEU A 826 -16.48 17.65 22.05
CA LEU A 826 -15.17 18.32 22.08
C LEU A 826 -14.23 17.49 22.94
N PHE A 827 -13.19 16.94 22.33
CA PHE A 827 -12.10 16.28 23.03
C PHE A 827 -10.86 17.16 22.98
N ASP A 828 -10.34 17.46 24.17
CA ASP A 828 -9.14 18.24 24.32
C ASP A 828 -8.24 17.61 25.39
N ASP A 829 -7.04 17.18 25.00
CA ASP A 829 -6.07 16.59 25.90
C ASP A 829 -4.99 17.62 26.25
N ALA A 830 -5.24 18.38 27.31
CA ALA A 830 -4.30 19.39 27.81
C ALA A 830 -2.96 18.80 28.27
N GLU A 831 -2.89 17.49 28.58
CA GLU A 831 -1.66 16.81 29.00
C GLU A 831 -0.75 16.48 27.81
N SER A 832 -1.29 16.42 26.59
CA SER A 832 -0.57 16.14 25.35
C SER A 832 -0.68 17.33 24.39
N PRO A 833 0.14 18.39 24.56
CA PRO A 833 0.04 19.59 23.73
C PRO A 833 0.38 19.37 22.24
N LYS A 834 0.89 18.19 21.88
CA LYS A 834 1.10 17.77 20.48
C LYS A 834 -0.14 17.12 19.85
N ALA A 835 -1.12 16.70 20.65
CA ALA A 835 -2.36 16.14 20.14
C ALA A 835 -3.30 17.27 19.67
N PRO A 836 -3.98 17.09 18.53
CA PRO A 836 -4.96 18.07 18.06
C PRO A 836 -6.19 18.09 18.97
N ILE A 837 -6.85 19.24 19.04
CA ILE A 837 -8.22 19.34 19.56
C ILE A 837 -9.15 18.64 18.57
N LEU A 838 -10.03 17.76 19.04
CA LEU A 838 -10.94 17.01 18.18
C LEU A 838 -12.39 17.43 18.44
N LEU A 839 -13.04 17.93 17.39
CA LEU A 839 -14.49 18.12 17.35
C LEU A 839 -15.11 16.94 16.59
N TYR A 840 -15.80 16.07 17.29
CA TYR A 840 -16.43 14.87 16.71
C TYR A 840 -17.93 15.09 16.49
N PHE A 841 -18.35 14.98 15.24
CA PHE A 841 -19.74 15.08 14.80
C PHE A 841 -20.23 13.72 14.30
N PRO A 842 -20.92 12.93 15.13
CA PRO A 842 -21.60 11.73 14.66
C PRO A 842 -22.81 12.09 13.78
N LEU A 843 -23.17 11.21 12.84
CA LEU A 843 -24.38 11.39 12.03
C LEU A 843 -25.59 10.94 12.85
N VAL A 844 -26.14 11.87 13.63
CA VAL A 844 -27.31 11.62 14.48
C VAL A 844 -28.42 12.61 14.17
N CYS A 845 -29.65 12.14 14.32
CA CYS A 845 -30.86 12.96 14.23
C CYS A 845 -31.42 13.10 15.66
N ASP A 846 -30.81 13.98 16.47
CA ASP A 846 -31.24 14.24 17.86
C ASP A 846 -32.14 15.48 17.92
N SER A 847 -31.61 16.67 18.24
CA SER A 847 -32.44 17.86 18.43
C SER A 847 -33.09 18.35 17.13
N PHE A 848 -32.57 17.98 15.96
CA PHE A 848 -33.16 18.30 14.65
C PHE A 848 -34.60 17.81 14.47
N GLN A 849 -34.98 16.74 15.18
CA GLN A 849 -36.36 16.23 15.17
C GLN A 849 -37.35 17.27 15.68
N LYS A 850 -36.94 18.03 16.70
CA LYS A 850 -37.78 19.05 17.34
C LYS A 850 -37.56 20.45 16.76
N TYR A 851 -36.35 20.74 16.28
CA TYR A 851 -35.94 22.08 15.86
C TYR A 851 -35.59 22.12 14.37
N LYS A 852 -36.10 23.13 13.65
CA LYS A 852 -35.76 23.34 12.23
C LYS A 852 -34.55 24.24 12.02
N ALA A 853 -34.21 25.04 13.02
CA ALA A 853 -33.00 25.85 13.11
C ALA A 853 -32.60 25.98 14.58
N PRO A 854 -31.35 26.33 14.91
CA PRO A 854 -30.92 26.49 16.30
C PRO A 854 -31.88 27.39 17.09
N GLY A 855 -32.48 26.86 18.15
CA GLY A 855 -33.47 27.57 18.97
C GLY A 855 -34.87 27.79 18.36
N VAL A 856 -35.16 27.26 17.17
CA VAL A 856 -36.46 27.42 16.48
C VAL A 856 -37.18 26.08 16.38
N GLU A 857 -38.23 25.90 17.21
CA GLU A 857 -39.04 24.69 17.22
C GLU A 857 -39.87 24.53 15.92
N ARG A 858 -40.10 23.28 15.53
CA ARG A 858 -40.99 22.90 14.42
C ARG A 858 -42.44 23.03 14.85
N SER A 859 -43.29 23.44 13.91
CA SER A 859 -44.74 23.31 14.09
C SER A 859 -45.16 21.83 13.91
N PRO A 860 -46.34 21.41 14.42
CA PRO A 860 -46.82 20.04 14.25
C PRO A 860 -46.85 19.54 12.80
N ASN A 861 -47.04 20.44 11.83
CA ASN A 861 -47.08 20.10 10.40
C ASN A 861 -45.68 19.95 9.77
N GLU A 862 -44.62 20.38 10.46
CA GLU A 862 -43.22 20.33 9.99
C GLU A 862 -42.42 19.21 10.69
N MET A 863 -43.06 18.38 11.51
CA MET A 863 -42.39 17.34 12.30
C MET A 863 -41.79 16.24 11.43
N ASP A 864 -42.49 15.85 10.36
CA ASP A 864 -42.02 14.80 9.44
C ASP A 864 -40.71 15.19 8.72
N ASP A 865 -40.50 16.48 8.50
CA ASP A 865 -39.26 17.05 7.93
C ASP A 865 -38.07 17.02 8.91
N GLY A 866 -38.33 16.80 10.20
CA GLY A 866 -37.33 16.74 11.27
C GLY A 866 -36.70 15.38 11.46
N TYR A 867 -37.27 14.32 10.88
CA TYR A 867 -36.78 12.96 11.07
C TYR A 867 -36.08 12.43 9.81
N ALA A 868 -34.82 12.03 9.98
CA ALA A 868 -34.03 11.33 8.99
C ALA A 868 -33.45 10.06 9.63
N ASP A 869 -33.86 8.88 9.13
CA ASP A 869 -33.43 7.58 9.66
C ASP A 869 -31.98 7.27 9.24
N VAL A 870 -31.01 7.88 9.90
CA VAL A 870 -29.57 7.70 9.63
C VAL A 870 -28.93 6.58 10.44
N THR A 871 -29.66 6.00 11.41
CA THR A 871 -29.16 4.98 12.35
C THR A 871 -29.48 3.56 11.91
N SER A 872 -30.59 3.33 11.19
CA SER A 872 -30.95 1.99 10.73
C SER A 872 -30.02 1.49 9.62
N THR A 873 -29.53 0.26 9.73
CA THR A 873 -28.60 -0.33 8.74
C THR A 873 -29.28 -1.04 7.58
N ILE A 874 -30.50 -1.59 7.78
CA ILE A 874 -31.16 -2.48 6.80
C ILE A 874 -32.27 -1.77 6.00
N PHE A 875 -33.08 -0.93 6.63
CA PHE A 875 -34.26 -0.31 6.01
C PHE A 875 -34.13 1.19 5.76
N SER A 876 -33.00 1.79 6.15
CA SER A 876 -32.77 3.22 5.97
C SER A 876 -32.66 3.59 4.48
N PRO A 877 -33.29 4.70 4.04
CA PRO A 877 -33.09 5.23 2.70
C PRO A 877 -31.64 5.70 2.49
N TYR A 878 -30.86 5.84 3.55
CA TYR A 878 -29.47 6.29 3.53
C TYR A 878 -28.46 5.13 3.64
N ALA A 879 -28.88 3.87 3.59
CA ALA A 879 -27.96 2.74 3.64
C ALA A 879 -26.86 2.84 2.55
N THR A 880 -25.65 2.37 2.85
CA THR A 880 -24.44 2.61 2.03
C THR A 880 -24.59 2.17 0.56
N GLY A 881 -25.35 1.10 0.31
CA GLY A 881 -25.61 0.58 -1.05
C GLY A 881 -26.67 1.36 -1.84
N ILE A 882 -27.37 2.32 -1.22
CA ILE A 882 -28.39 3.11 -1.89
C ILE A 882 -27.73 4.23 -2.69
N LEU A 883 -27.93 4.21 -4.00
CA LEU A 883 -27.32 5.15 -4.95
C LEU A 883 -28.29 6.24 -5.45
N GLN A 884 -29.58 6.13 -5.14
CA GLN A 884 -30.62 7.05 -5.58
C GLN A 884 -31.51 7.45 -4.41
N TYR A 885 -31.71 8.75 -4.20
CA TYR A 885 -32.60 9.29 -3.16
C TYR A 885 -33.84 9.93 -3.76
N SER A 886 -34.92 9.96 -2.98
CA SER A 886 -36.04 10.86 -3.23
C SER A 886 -35.60 12.32 -2.97
N GLU A 887 -36.37 13.29 -3.47
CA GLU A 887 -36.11 14.71 -3.16
C GLU A 887 -36.19 14.98 -1.66
N GLU A 888 -37.17 14.35 -1.01
CA GLU A 888 -37.40 14.48 0.43
C GLU A 888 -36.21 13.95 1.24
N ASP A 889 -35.76 12.72 0.95
CA ASP A 889 -34.63 12.11 1.66
C ASP A 889 -33.35 12.92 1.47
N PHE A 890 -33.10 13.40 0.25
CA PHE A 890 -31.94 14.24 -0.05
C PHE A 890 -31.98 15.54 0.77
N ASN A 891 -33.11 16.25 0.75
CA ASN A 891 -33.27 17.51 1.47
C ASN A 891 -33.17 17.30 2.99
N LYS A 892 -33.78 16.24 3.52
CA LYS A 892 -33.70 15.88 4.95
C LYS A 892 -32.26 15.68 5.40
N LEU A 893 -31.44 14.95 4.65
CA LEU A 893 -30.04 14.70 5.01
C LEU A 893 -29.16 15.96 4.92
N ILE A 894 -29.36 16.79 3.89
CA ILE A 894 -28.67 18.10 3.77
C ILE A 894 -29.04 19.01 4.95
N ASN A 895 -30.33 19.10 5.28
CA ASN A 895 -30.82 19.95 6.35
C ASN A 895 -30.35 19.46 7.72
N LEU A 896 -30.40 18.15 7.97
CA LEU A 896 -29.90 17.55 9.21
C LEU A 896 -28.43 17.90 9.44
N THR A 897 -27.58 17.63 8.45
CA THR A 897 -26.12 17.81 8.59
C THR A 897 -25.73 19.28 8.64
N SER A 898 -26.43 20.15 7.91
CA SER A 898 -26.28 21.60 8.06
C SER A 898 -26.71 22.08 9.44
N TYR A 899 -27.84 21.58 9.95
CA TYR A 899 -28.34 21.92 11.29
C TYR A 899 -27.37 21.49 12.39
N ASN A 900 -26.84 20.25 12.35
CA ASN A 900 -25.92 19.74 13.37
C ASN A 900 -24.68 20.64 13.53
N ILE A 901 -24.15 21.17 12.42
CA ILE A 901 -23.07 22.16 12.45
C ILE A 901 -23.54 23.48 13.06
N LEU A 902 -24.66 24.03 12.59
CA LEU A 902 -25.19 25.31 13.05
C LEU A 902 -25.53 25.30 14.55
N ASN A 903 -26.11 24.21 15.04
CA ASN A 903 -26.52 24.05 16.43
C ASN A 903 -25.32 24.01 17.40
N ASN A 904 -24.15 23.62 16.89
CA ASN A 904 -22.92 23.47 17.67
C ASN A 904 -21.86 24.55 17.37
N GLU A 905 -22.28 25.70 16.83
CA GLU A 905 -21.40 26.86 16.59
C GLU A 905 -20.53 27.17 17.81
N HIS A 906 -21.14 27.20 19.01
CA HIS A 906 -20.44 27.54 20.24
C HIS A 906 -19.25 26.62 20.56
N MET A 907 -19.35 25.31 20.31
CA MET A 907 -18.27 24.34 20.52
C MET A 907 -17.15 24.54 19.49
N ILE A 908 -17.51 24.83 18.23
CA ILE A 908 -16.53 25.10 17.19
C ILE A 908 -15.75 26.38 17.52
N LEU A 909 -16.45 27.45 17.92
CA LEU A 909 -15.81 28.70 18.34
C LEU A 909 -14.94 28.52 19.59
N GLN A 910 -15.37 27.68 20.54
CA GLN A 910 -14.56 27.34 21.70
C GLN A 910 -13.24 26.67 21.31
N ALA A 911 -13.28 25.63 20.47
CA ALA A 911 -12.07 24.94 20.00
C ALA A 911 -11.11 25.90 19.27
N LEU A 912 -11.65 26.76 18.39
CA LEU A 912 -10.86 27.77 17.67
C LEU A 912 -10.17 28.77 18.61
N ARG A 913 -10.88 29.26 19.65
CA ARG A 913 -10.27 30.13 20.67
C ARG A 913 -9.15 29.42 21.41
N THR A 914 -9.40 28.20 21.89
CA THR A 914 -8.40 27.40 22.60
C THR A 914 -7.14 27.18 21.75
N ALA A 915 -7.28 26.87 20.46
CA ALA A 915 -6.12 26.68 19.59
C ALA A 915 -5.32 27.98 19.35
N VAL A 916 -6.01 29.11 19.15
CA VAL A 916 -5.34 30.43 19.03
C VAL A 916 -4.58 30.76 20.32
N GLU A 917 -5.19 30.51 21.48
CA GLU A 917 -4.53 30.72 22.78
C GLU A 917 -3.29 29.83 22.94
N ARG A 918 -3.37 28.54 22.56
CA ARG A 918 -2.21 27.63 22.56
C ARG A 918 -1.06 28.14 21.69
N LYS A 919 -1.35 28.58 20.47
CA LYS A 919 -0.32 29.13 19.57
C LYS A 919 0.32 30.40 20.14
N LYS A 920 -0.47 31.30 20.71
CA LYS A 920 0.06 32.52 21.38
C LYS A 920 0.96 32.18 22.56
N GLN A 921 0.60 31.21 23.37
CA GLN A 921 1.43 30.76 24.50
C GLN A 921 2.74 30.12 24.03
N GLN A 922 2.71 29.27 23.00
CA GLN A 922 3.91 28.66 22.43
C GLN A 922 4.90 29.71 21.90
N ASN A 923 4.39 30.78 21.26
CA ASN A 923 5.22 31.88 20.78
C ASN A 923 5.86 32.69 21.91
N PHE A 924 5.15 32.87 23.02
CA PHE A 924 5.71 33.56 24.18
C PHE A 924 6.88 32.77 24.77
N HIS A 925 6.76 31.44 24.87
CA HIS A 925 7.81 30.58 25.42
C HIS A 925 9.02 30.41 24.49
N SER A 926 8.86 30.49 23.17
CA SER A 926 9.98 30.42 22.22
C SER A 926 10.74 31.74 22.05
N SER A 927 10.22 32.84 22.60
CA SER A 927 10.86 34.16 22.59
C SER A 927 11.77 34.42 23.80
N PHE A 928 11.81 33.48 24.75
CA PHE A 928 12.76 33.41 25.88
C PHE A 928 13.70 32.23 25.68
#